data_AF-A0A7S0Y6B3-F1
#
_entry.id   AF-A0A7S0Y6B3-F1
#
_cell.length_a   1.000
_cell.length_b   1.000
_cell.length_c   1.000
_cell.angle_alpha   90.00
_cell.angle_beta   90.00
_cell.angle_gamma   90.00
#
_symmetry.space_group_name_H-M   'P 1'
#
loop_
_entity.id
_entity.type
_entity.pdbx_description
1 polymer ?
#
loop_
_entity_poly.entity_id
_entity_poly.type
_entity_poly.pdbx_seq_one_letter_code
_entity_poly.pdbx_strand_id
1 'polypeptide(L)'
;GGCGVFGGFVRVNSMDVVRGAEVLGVLGRHEEAELPCGVAPHSEVYRLLPMLHSMSTWLVYVVVACPDILFRTDGGVVLMQAAVRLGCFHQARHVHLSLHTELYEVFHDKAWIASFEEKRTKKGFKEAKESFKKEVEECVAKSHAEHAERRACLERTLRSMHSHCADCPGLFGPHWSLIMVAVSLARHELMWYLWHQKQFPKTEKVYKSVVKLWAPPPGAEASFASLYGASKGLCDLAAKFAPVASEYHTAYLRDVHSQLLKEGVANCRQALQSSLKEAKTLPLMDSICERAASPDPSDMAAVSLDCRRVVFALLRSLAHPSLDPATKALVLRLHKVGVSAECVGRPGEALLETGGVPEACFCTTELGETIDSLLGLNLATALKGVPSHPALAAKLLPMFDDFTTAVCHSTEEEVVSVGKEAARMARVYLDKVCFAACRLVRQIAYESSRTEVVPGPARYGSEQVLSSQAGQLWKLMDSPGSAFGDAARARDKLAELCAVLSVEHTLTRVYDTQLYGKGVLTEALRKDFGEYVRDALWGRGQPRVEPVSPSVACEAVERYMGAMSVVEDFAGVAVVDVTETVFKRMFVDPTSRPIGQRFSTDAAQVNESYETNVITGWYVRQLTRSGVYYSTTQRAFFSKHARLEAHTSIKELRSLCSLLGPSGVRTMEHMLVKECLLLVKSFHAFLKINAAKLKAVSDDNASRADASVLSRLAGLSQLEDAAQAMLGLGSLFVFRRELRSALASVLSPSTIPQAFAAAVAATPQAVAPEASAPLHAFAHDCGVSPPEWPADVALKEALTADLGPLSAGAVKKGDWQHVIYAMVSLLYANCIQGDYAPRREALLTNAHCLPGPMVAVLALVVGDAEVGTQGGRLERALSDVVRLGSRAALGMVGAGGKLEKDKGGKRQGLFVLLECFVREAERFAPCARQHVVPYSLTRAEKLDHLRTPVAGLQTYDDEEDEP
;
A
#
# COMPACT_ATOMS: atom_id res chain seq x y z
N GLY A 1 27.06 51.00 23.22
CA GLY A 1 27.30 49.56 23.45
C GLY A 1 26.67 48.68 22.38
N GLY A 2 25.36 48.76 22.15
CA GLY A 2 24.62 47.82 21.29
C GLY A 2 24.93 47.80 19.78
N CYS A 3 25.48 48.87 19.19
CA CYS A 3 25.72 48.92 17.73
C CYS A 3 26.74 47.91 17.19
N GLY A 4 27.68 47.41 17.99
CA GLY A 4 28.72 46.49 17.50
C GLY A 4 28.20 45.08 17.22
N VAL A 5 27.41 44.51 18.14
CA VAL A 5 26.88 43.14 18.03
C VAL A 5 25.85 43.03 16.91
N PHE A 6 24.96 44.01 16.80
CA PHE A 6 23.93 43.99 15.77
C PHE A 6 24.42 44.49 14.40
N GLY A 7 25.47 45.32 14.33
CA GLY A 7 26.18 45.56 13.07
C GLY A 7 26.82 44.28 12.51
N GLY A 8 27.33 43.42 13.40
CA GLY A 8 27.76 42.06 13.07
C GLY A 8 26.60 41.19 12.55
N PHE A 9 25.44 41.22 13.22
CA PHE A 9 24.23 40.51 12.76
C PHE A 9 23.84 40.87 11.32
N VAL A 10 23.77 42.17 10.98
CA VAL A 10 23.40 42.63 9.63
C VAL A 10 24.38 42.14 8.58
N ARG A 11 25.69 42.18 8.90
CA ARG A 11 26.74 41.69 8.01
C ARG A 11 26.63 40.18 7.81
N VAL A 12 26.39 39.45 8.88
CA VAL A 12 26.42 37.97 8.94
C VAL A 12 25.14 37.34 8.38
N ASN A 13 23.98 38.00 8.51
CA ASN A 13 22.69 37.56 7.96
C ASN A 13 22.46 38.04 6.50
N SER A 14 23.51 38.52 5.83
CA SER A 14 23.41 38.98 4.44
C SER A 14 23.48 37.81 3.46
N MET A 15 22.79 37.95 2.32
CA MET A 15 22.88 36.98 1.23
C MET A 15 24.30 36.83 0.69
N ASP A 16 25.13 37.86 0.79
CA ASP A 16 26.52 37.82 0.30
C ASP A 16 27.41 36.91 1.15
N VAL A 17 27.13 36.75 2.45
CA VAL A 17 27.82 35.76 3.30
C VAL A 17 27.38 34.34 2.97
N VAL A 18 26.11 34.14 2.62
CA VAL A 18 25.55 32.82 2.24
C VAL A 18 25.98 32.42 0.83
N ARG A 19 25.85 33.33 -0.16
CA ARG A 19 26.28 33.16 -1.57
C ARG A 19 27.79 33.13 -1.73
N GLY A 20 28.50 33.89 -0.91
CA GLY A 20 29.95 34.05 -1.02
C GLY A 20 30.73 32.78 -0.77
N ALA A 21 30.15 31.73 -0.17
CA ALA A 21 30.75 30.40 -0.01
C ALA A 21 32.22 30.38 0.49
N GLU A 22 32.76 31.50 1.00
CA GLU A 22 34.06 31.54 1.64
C GLU A 22 33.96 31.00 3.08
N VAL A 23 32.82 31.21 3.75
CA VAL A 23 32.62 30.78 5.15
C VAL A 23 32.31 29.28 5.23
N LEU A 24 31.44 28.76 4.35
CA LEU A 24 31.07 27.33 4.36
C LEU A 24 31.84 26.47 3.35
N GLY A 25 32.47 27.07 2.33
CA GLY A 25 33.25 26.37 1.31
C GLY A 25 34.71 26.10 1.71
N VAL A 26 35.09 26.28 2.98
CA VAL A 26 36.44 25.95 3.50
C VAL A 26 36.78 24.49 3.25
N LEU A 27 35.81 23.58 3.39
CA LEU A 27 35.99 22.15 3.12
C LEU A 27 36.27 21.83 1.63
N GLY A 28 35.94 22.76 0.71
CA GLY A 28 36.25 22.63 -0.71
C GLY A 28 37.63 23.17 -1.11
N ARG A 29 38.37 23.81 -0.18
CA ARG A 29 39.71 24.34 -0.40
C ARG A 29 40.75 23.40 0.20
N HIS A 30 41.40 22.60 -0.64
CA HIS A 30 42.34 21.54 -0.21
C HIS A 30 43.44 22.03 0.75
N GLU A 31 43.94 23.26 0.58
CA GLU A 31 45.01 23.82 1.44
C GLU A 31 44.50 24.29 2.81
N GLU A 32 43.21 24.59 2.95
CA GLU A 32 42.61 25.09 4.19
C GLU A 32 41.89 23.99 4.99
N ALA A 33 41.64 22.83 4.37
CA ALA A 33 40.88 21.72 4.96
C ALA A 33 41.57 21.04 6.16
N GLU A 34 42.88 21.17 6.31
CA GLU A 34 43.62 20.64 7.48
C GLU A 34 43.72 21.68 8.61
N LEU A 35 43.44 22.95 8.32
CA LEU A 35 43.55 24.01 9.31
C LEU A 35 42.29 24.05 10.19
N PRO A 36 42.43 24.32 11.50
CA PRO A 36 41.28 24.56 12.36
C PRO A 36 40.47 25.74 11.82
N CYS A 37 39.14 25.59 11.75
CA CYS A 37 38.28 26.68 11.30
C CYS A 37 38.45 27.93 12.20
N GLY A 38 38.59 29.11 11.58
CA GLY A 38 38.73 30.39 12.30
C GLY A 38 40.17 30.86 12.59
N VAL A 39 41.18 30.37 11.86
CA VAL A 39 42.56 30.93 11.82
C VAL A 39 42.65 32.15 10.87
N ALA A 40 41.77 32.24 9.88
CA ALA A 40 41.62 33.35 8.90
C ALA A 40 40.81 34.56 9.46
N PRO A 41 40.84 35.76 8.83
CA PRO A 41 40.24 37.01 9.34
C PRO A 41 38.72 36.97 9.63
N HIS A 42 38.00 35.91 9.25
CA HIS A 42 36.57 35.72 9.51
C HIS A 42 36.25 35.03 10.85
N SER A 43 37.22 34.89 11.77
CA SER A 43 37.07 34.17 13.04
C SER A 43 35.92 34.65 13.94
N GLU A 44 35.46 35.90 13.81
CA GLU A 44 34.32 36.43 14.59
C GLU A 44 32.98 35.88 14.09
N VAL A 45 32.86 35.56 12.80
CA VAL A 45 31.62 35.09 12.17
C VAL A 45 31.26 33.69 12.65
N TYR A 46 32.24 32.79 12.75
CA TYR A 46 32.05 31.41 13.25
C TYR A 46 31.63 31.33 14.73
N ARG A 47 31.84 32.41 15.49
CA ARG A 47 31.49 32.49 16.91
C ARG A 47 30.07 32.99 17.14
N LEU A 48 29.59 33.88 16.26
CA LEU A 48 28.27 34.50 16.40
C LEU A 48 27.17 33.71 15.69
N LEU A 49 27.50 33.05 14.57
CA LEU A 49 26.53 32.34 13.76
C LEU A 49 25.78 31.20 14.46
N PRO A 50 26.37 30.41 15.37
CA PRO A 50 25.62 29.40 16.13
C PRO A 50 24.52 30.00 17.01
N MET A 51 24.59 31.31 17.31
CA MET A 51 23.59 32.05 18.07
C MET A 51 22.64 32.86 17.19
N LEU A 52 22.67 32.70 15.86
CA LEU A 52 21.93 33.55 14.92
C LEU A 52 20.43 33.58 15.21
N HIS A 53 19.86 32.44 15.59
CA HIS A 53 18.46 32.34 15.98
C HIS A 53 18.15 33.23 17.19
N SER A 54 18.94 33.13 18.27
CA SER A 54 18.79 33.96 19.47
C SER A 54 19.07 35.45 19.20
N MET A 55 20.03 35.76 18.33
CA MET A 55 20.35 37.14 17.97
C MET A 55 19.20 37.81 17.21
N SER A 56 18.51 37.06 16.35
CA SER A 56 17.28 37.50 15.68
C SER A 56 16.22 37.87 16.73
N THR A 57 15.99 37.00 17.72
CA THR A 57 15.08 37.23 18.85
C THR A 57 15.43 38.50 19.63
N TRP A 58 16.70 38.67 19.99
CA TRP A 58 17.15 39.83 20.75
C TRP A 58 16.98 41.12 19.97
N LEU A 59 17.26 41.11 18.66
CA LEU A 59 17.10 42.28 17.80
C LEU A 59 15.64 42.75 17.80
N VAL A 60 14.70 41.80 17.66
CA VAL A 60 13.26 42.07 17.70
C VAL A 60 12.84 42.72 19.02
N TYR A 61 13.20 42.10 20.15
CA TYR A 61 12.83 42.66 21.46
C TYR A 61 13.49 44.00 21.74
N VAL A 62 14.74 44.20 21.34
CA VAL A 62 15.43 45.48 21.54
C VAL A 62 14.72 46.60 20.76
N VAL A 63 14.32 46.35 19.51
CA VAL A 63 13.66 47.36 18.67
C VAL A 63 12.24 47.66 19.16
N VAL A 64 11.51 46.65 19.65
CA VAL A 64 10.12 46.82 20.13
C VAL A 64 10.06 47.37 21.56
N ALA A 65 10.87 46.84 22.49
CA ALA A 65 10.84 47.26 23.90
C ALA A 65 11.62 48.56 24.16
N CYS A 66 12.58 48.90 23.30
CA CYS A 66 13.39 50.10 23.41
C CYS A 66 13.44 50.86 22.06
N PRO A 67 12.29 51.35 21.55
CA PRO A 67 12.23 52.04 20.26
C PRO A 67 13.09 53.32 20.24
N ASP A 68 13.43 53.84 21.42
CA ASP A 68 14.41 54.91 21.61
C ASP A 68 15.77 54.67 20.94
N ILE A 69 16.15 53.40 20.71
CA ILE A 69 17.41 53.05 20.05
C ILE A 69 17.52 53.66 18.63
N LEU A 70 16.38 53.95 18.00
CA LEU A 70 16.28 54.62 16.70
C LEU A 70 16.98 55.98 16.69
N PHE A 71 16.96 56.71 17.82
CA PHE A 71 17.57 58.04 17.91
C PHE A 71 18.80 58.13 18.83
N ARG A 72 18.96 57.21 19.80
CA ARG A 72 20.14 57.18 20.70
C ARG A 72 21.45 56.76 20.02
N THR A 73 21.37 56.21 18.81
CA THR A 73 22.52 55.64 18.11
C THR A 73 22.46 55.96 16.62
N ASP A 74 23.59 56.33 16.02
CA ASP A 74 23.69 56.67 14.60
C ASP A 74 23.31 55.50 13.67
N GLY A 75 23.42 54.25 14.15
CA GLY A 75 23.00 53.03 13.44
C GLY A 75 21.57 52.55 13.74
N GLY A 76 20.77 53.26 14.54
CA GLY A 76 19.46 52.77 15.00
C GLY A 76 18.47 52.43 13.88
N VAL A 77 18.48 53.21 12.79
CA VAL A 77 17.62 52.97 11.62
C VAL A 77 18.01 51.68 10.89
N VAL A 78 19.31 51.38 10.79
CA VAL A 78 19.81 50.14 10.17
C VAL A 78 19.40 48.92 11.00
N LEU A 79 19.41 49.04 12.33
CA LEU A 79 18.94 47.98 13.23
C LEU A 79 17.44 47.71 13.07
N MET A 80 16.66 48.77 12.95
CA MET A 80 15.23 48.66 12.65
C MET A 80 14.99 48.02 11.30
N GLN A 81 15.71 48.43 10.25
CA GLN A 81 15.58 47.81 8.93
C GLN A 81 15.87 46.31 8.97
N ALA A 82 16.95 45.92 9.66
CA ALA A 82 17.30 44.52 9.86
C ALA A 82 16.23 43.75 10.65
N ALA A 83 15.62 44.36 11.67
CA ALA A 83 14.51 43.76 12.41
C ALA A 83 13.27 43.60 11.53
N VAL A 84 12.94 44.60 10.70
CA VAL A 84 11.77 44.57 9.80
C VAL A 84 11.90 43.46 8.75
N ARG A 85 13.12 43.17 8.27
CA ARG A 85 13.38 42.04 7.35
C ARG A 85 13.11 40.67 7.97
N LEU A 86 13.20 40.54 9.29
CA LEU A 86 12.84 39.30 9.98
C LEU A 86 11.33 39.02 9.93
N GLY A 87 10.51 40.05 9.72
CA GLY A 87 9.07 39.93 9.45
C GLY A 87 8.22 39.66 10.69
N CYS A 88 8.00 38.38 10.98
CA CYS A 88 7.21 37.87 12.10
C CYS A 88 8.10 37.09 13.05
N PHE A 89 7.84 37.22 14.34
CA PHE A 89 8.66 36.64 15.38
C PHE A 89 7.79 35.85 16.38
N HIS A 90 8.30 34.72 16.83
CA HIS A 90 7.61 33.86 17.79
C HIS A 90 8.09 34.13 19.21
N GLN A 91 7.24 34.74 20.05
CA GLN A 91 7.63 35.18 21.39
C GLN A 91 7.62 34.02 22.40
N ALA A 92 6.56 33.20 22.37
CA ALA A 92 6.43 31.97 23.16
C ALA A 92 5.17 31.19 22.72
N ARG A 93 5.29 29.86 22.58
CA ARG A 93 4.20 28.89 22.33
C ARG A 93 3.29 29.17 21.13
N HIS A 94 2.30 30.04 21.25
CA HIS A 94 1.36 30.38 20.16
C HIS A 94 1.28 31.90 19.93
N VAL A 95 2.14 32.67 20.60
CA VAL A 95 2.16 34.13 20.51
C VAL A 95 3.07 34.54 19.36
N HIS A 96 2.43 34.99 18.29
CA HIS A 96 3.10 35.57 17.15
C HIS A 96 3.08 37.08 17.28
N LEU A 97 4.27 37.66 17.27
CA LEU A 97 4.46 39.10 17.27
C LEU A 97 4.87 39.51 15.86
N SER A 98 4.03 40.34 15.22
CA SER A 98 4.46 40.96 13.98
C SER A 98 5.11 42.29 14.26
N LEU A 99 6.40 42.33 13.95
CA LEU A 99 7.21 43.54 14.03
C LEU A 99 6.61 44.68 13.22
N HIS A 100 5.99 44.38 12.07
CA HIS A 100 5.42 45.41 11.21
C HIS A 100 4.23 46.10 11.87
N THR A 101 3.43 45.37 12.65
CA THR A 101 2.30 45.95 13.39
C THR A 101 2.76 46.70 14.63
N GLU A 102 3.61 46.08 15.45
CA GLU A 102 4.12 46.69 16.68
C GLU A 102 4.86 48.00 16.39
N LEU A 103 5.77 48.00 15.40
CA LEU A 103 6.49 49.22 15.04
C LEU A 103 5.58 50.25 14.38
N TYR A 104 4.56 49.83 13.63
CA TYR A 104 3.59 50.76 13.09
C TYR A 104 2.88 51.50 14.23
N GLU A 105 2.47 50.83 15.31
CA GLU A 105 1.85 51.46 16.47
C GLU A 105 2.80 52.46 17.14
N VAL A 106 4.07 52.10 17.32
CA VAL A 106 5.11 53.01 17.85
C VAL A 106 5.22 54.29 17.00
N PHE A 107 5.24 54.17 15.66
CA PHE A 107 5.29 55.32 14.74
C PHE A 107 3.99 56.16 14.67
N HIS A 108 2.95 55.77 15.41
CA HIS A 108 1.67 56.48 15.52
C HIS A 108 1.33 56.90 16.96
N ASP A 109 2.13 56.52 17.95
CA ASP A 109 1.98 56.99 19.33
C ASP A 109 2.42 58.45 19.46
N LYS A 110 1.45 59.33 19.77
CA LYS A 110 1.67 60.77 19.93
C LYS A 110 2.69 61.09 21.03
N ALA A 111 2.71 60.34 22.12
CA ALA A 111 3.63 60.57 23.23
C ALA A 111 5.07 60.25 22.81
N TRP A 112 5.26 59.13 22.11
CA TRP A 112 6.56 58.73 21.59
C TRP A 112 7.07 59.68 20.50
N ILE A 113 6.22 60.09 19.57
CA ILE A 113 6.55 61.06 18.51
C ILE A 113 7.07 62.37 19.12
N ALA A 114 6.38 62.91 20.12
CA ALA A 114 6.81 64.13 20.78
C ALA A 114 8.22 63.99 21.41
N SER A 115 8.49 62.86 22.07
CA SER A 115 9.82 62.59 22.66
C SER A 115 10.92 62.39 21.61
N PHE A 116 10.59 61.80 20.47
CA PHE A 116 11.52 61.63 19.35
C PHE A 116 11.87 62.98 18.71
N GLU A 117 10.87 63.80 18.42
CA GLU A 117 11.03 65.10 17.77
C GLU A 117 11.88 66.08 18.61
N GLU A 118 11.74 66.01 19.94
CA GLU A 118 12.56 66.79 20.89
C GLU A 118 14.07 66.47 20.77
N LYS A 119 14.42 65.21 20.51
CA LYS A 119 15.83 64.76 20.54
C LYS A 119 16.52 64.71 19.17
N ARG A 120 15.80 64.50 18.07
CA ARG A 120 16.40 64.35 16.72
C ARG A 120 15.88 65.29 15.63
N THR A 121 14.80 66.05 15.87
CA THR A 121 14.02 66.88 14.93
C THR A 121 12.88 66.18 14.18
N LYS A 122 11.86 66.97 13.79
CA LYS A 122 10.72 66.56 12.94
C LYS A 122 11.12 65.94 11.61
N LYS A 123 12.21 66.42 11.00
CA LYS A 123 12.72 65.91 9.72
C LYS A 123 13.27 64.48 9.89
N GLY A 124 14.06 64.25 10.94
CA GLY A 124 14.60 62.92 11.23
C GLY A 124 13.53 61.87 11.57
N PHE A 125 12.44 62.27 12.22
CA PHE A 125 11.28 61.39 12.44
C PHE A 125 10.63 60.97 11.11
N LYS A 126 10.39 61.94 10.22
CA LYS A 126 9.78 61.69 8.91
C LYS A 126 10.64 60.74 8.06
N GLU A 127 11.95 60.93 8.04
CA GLU A 127 12.91 60.06 7.35
C GLU A 127 12.91 58.63 7.92
N ALA A 128 12.90 58.48 9.25
CA ALA A 128 12.84 57.15 9.89
C ALA A 128 11.52 56.42 9.58
N LYS A 129 10.39 57.14 9.59
CA LYS A 129 9.07 56.60 9.26
C LYS A 129 8.95 56.20 7.78
N GLU A 130 9.49 57.02 6.86
CA GLU A 130 9.56 56.69 5.43
C GLU A 130 10.47 55.48 5.17
N SER A 131 11.62 55.41 5.85
CA SER A 131 12.53 54.27 5.80
C SER A 131 11.86 52.98 6.27
N PHE A 132 11.15 53.02 7.41
CA PHE A 132 10.35 51.90 7.90
C PHE A 132 9.33 51.43 6.88
N LYS A 133 8.53 52.36 6.32
CA LYS A 133 7.49 52.02 5.33
C LYS A 133 8.09 51.36 4.09
N LYS A 134 9.18 51.92 3.56
CA LYS A 134 9.88 51.38 2.39
C LYS A 134 10.41 49.97 2.66
N GLU A 135 11.01 49.74 3.83
CA GLU A 135 11.55 48.44 4.20
C GLU A 135 10.46 47.38 4.35
N VAL A 136 9.28 47.73 4.90
CA VAL A 136 8.12 46.83 4.96
C VAL A 136 7.66 46.47 3.54
N GLU A 137 7.56 47.45 2.63
CA GLU A 137 7.17 47.19 1.23
C GLU A 137 8.17 46.27 0.51
N GLU A 138 9.48 46.48 0.70
CA GLU A 138 10.53 45.63 0.14
C GLU A 138 10.52 44.21 0.72
N CYS A 139 10.38 44.09 2.04
CA CYS A 139 10.27 42.80 2.74
C CYS A 139 9.08 41.99 2.22
N VAL A 140 7.90 42.61 2.10
CA VAL A 140 6.71 41.93 1.60
C VAL A 140 6.86 41.47 0.15
N ALA A 141 7.55 42.25 -0.68
CA ALA A 141 7.73 41.94 -2.09
C ALA A 141 8.81 40.87 -2.37
N LYS A 142 9.88 40.79 -1.54
CA LYS A 142 11.09 40.02 -1.87
C LYS A 142 11.41 38.87 -0.92
N SER A 143 11.02 38.93 0.36
CA SER A 143 11.55 38.01 1.37
C SER A 143 11.33 36.54 1.03
N HIS A 144 10.15 36.14 0.55
CA HIS A 144 9.91 34.75 0.17
C HIS A 144 10.84 34.23 -0.93
N ALA A 145 11.20 35.07 -1.91
CA ALA A 145 12.12 34.72 -2.98
C ALA A 145 13.57 34.65 -2.48
N GLU A 146 14.00 35.64 -1.68
CA GLU A 146 15.34 35.68 -1.08
C GLU A 146 15.56 34.46 -0.16
N HIS A 147 14.62 34.15 0.71
CA HIS A 147 14.70 32.99 1.60
C HIS A 147 14.60 31.66 0.83
N ALA A 148 13.86 31.59 -0.28
CA ALA A 148 13.90 30.40 -1.15
C ALA A 148 15.29 30.18 -1.76
N GLU A 149 15.96 31.25 -2.20
CA GLU A 149 17.33 31.17 -2.68
C GLU A 149 18.31 30.78 -1.56
N ARG A 150 18.16 31.35 -0.35
CA ARG A 150 18.94 30.95 0.84
C ARG A 150 18.84 29.46 1.11
N ARG A 151 17.62 28.93 1.16
CA ARG A 151 17.39 27.49 1.39
C ARG A 151 18.06 26.64 0.31
N ALA A 152 17.95 27.03 -0.96
CA ALA A 152 18.60 26.31 -2.06
C ALA A 152 20.13 26.37 -2.00
N CYS A 153 20.70 27.51 -1.60
CA CYS A 153 22.14 27.68 -1.43
C CYS A 153 22.68 26.85 -0.25
N LEU A 154 22.01 26.93 0.90
CA LEU A 154 22.35 26.16 2.09
C LEU A 154 22.22 24.66 1.83
N GLU A 155 21.14 24.22 1.21
CA GLU A 155 20.93 22.79 0.91
C GLU A 155 22.08 22.20 0.09
N ARG A 156 22.51 22.90 -0.97
CA ARG A 156 23.66 22.47 -1.80
C ARG A 156 24.94 22.43 -0.98
N THR A 157 25.14 23.42 -0.14
CA THR A 157 26.33 23.55 0.72
C THR A 157 26.38 22.45 1.76
N LEU A 158 25.30 22.22 2.52
CA LEU A 158 25.19 21.18 3.53
C LEU A 158 25.37 19.77 2.92
N ARG A 159 24.83 19.52 1.71
CA ARG A 159 25.09 18.25 1.01
C ARG A 159 26.55 18.06 0.64
N SER A 160 27.20 19.11 0.13
CA SER A 160 28.63 19.06 -0.18
C SER A 160 29.46 18.82 1.07
N MET A 161 29.17 19.51 2.18
CA MET A 161 29.82 19.29 3.48
C MET A 161 29.59 17.88 3.99
N HIS A 162 28.37 17.35 3.89
CA HIS A 162 28.06 15.97 4.26
C HIS A 162 28.90 14.98 3.45
N SER A 163 29.01 15.16 2.13
CA SER A 163 29.84 14.29 1.28
C SER A 163 31.30 14.30 1.72
N HIS A 164 31.92 15.47 1.88
CA HIS A 164 33.31 15.58 2.30
C HIS A 164 33.57 14.96 3.68
N CYS A 165 32.68 15.21 4.65
CA CYS A 165 32.80 14.65 5.99
C CYS A 165 32.52 13.13 6.04
N ALA A 166 31.70 12.61 5.12
CA ALA A 166 31.45 11.18 5.02
C ALA A 166 32.68 10.45 4.45
N ASP A 167 33.36 11.05 3.47
CA ASP A 167 34.59 10.52 2.90
C ASP A 167 35.77 10.63 3.87
N CYS A 168 35.86 11.76 4.61
CA CYS A 168 36.93 12.04 5.57
C CYS A 168 36.37 12.45 6.95
N PRO A 169 35.95 11.49 7.80
CA PRO A 169 35.40 11.80 9.13
C PRO A 169 36.35 12.56 10.07
N GLY A 170 37.66 12.50 9.83
CA GLY A 170 38.66 13.28 10.59
C GLY A 170 38.45 14.80 10.51
N LEU A 171 37.74 15.29 9.49
CA LEU A 171 37.43 16.71 9.32
C LEU A 171 36.54 17.27 10.45
N PHE A 172 35.77 16.42 11.14
CA PHE A 172 34.91 16.84 12.25
C PHE A 172 35.68 17.46 13.43
N GLY A 173 36.96 17.11 13.62
CA GLY A 173 37.82 17.74 14.62
C GLY A 173 38.07 19.23 14.34
N PRO A 174 38.86 19.58 13.31
CA PRO A 174 39.18 20.97 13.00
C PRO A 174 37.96 21.81 12.57
N HIS A 175 36.89 21.19 12.06
CA HIS A 175 35.73 21.87 11.50
C HIS A 175 34.46 21.79 12.35
N TRP A 176 34.51 21.33 13.61
CA TRP A 176 33.31 21.23 14.46
C TRP A 176 32.49 22.52 14.50
N SER A 177 33.16 23.67 14.72
CA SER A 177 32.48 24.97 14.76
C SER A 177 31.84 25.35 13.42
N LEU A 178 32.43 24.92 12.30
CA LEU A 178 31.87 25.13 10.97
C LEU A 178 30.57 24.33 10.78
N ILE A 179 30.51 23.08 11.27
CA ILE A 179 29.30 22.26 11.24
C ILE A 179 28.18 22.94 12.03
N MET A 180 28.49 23.40 13.26
CA MET A 180 27.55 24.12 14.13
C MET A 180 26.97 25.37 13.46
N VAL A 181 27.81 26.10 12.73
CA VAL A 181 27.40 27.27 11.94
C VAL A 181 26.47 26.89 10.80
N ALA A 182 26.81 25.85 10.03
CA ALA A 182 26.01 25.40 8.90
C ALA A 182 24.61 24.95 9.32
N VAL A 183 24.51 24.16 10.39
CA VAL A 183 23.22 23.67 10.90
C VAL A 183 22.41 24.78 11.58
N SER A 184 23.06 25.76 12.22
CA SER A 184 22.36 26.92 12.77
C SER A 184 21.77 27.82 11.67
N LEU A 185 22.48 28.00 10.55
CA LEU A 185 21.96 28.73 9.39
C LEU A 185 20.76 28.00 8.77
N ALA A 186 20.85 26.67 8.64
CA ALA A 186 19.74 25.85 8.17
C ALA A 186 18.52 25.98 9.11
N ARG A 187 18.70 25.84 10.42
CA ARG A 187 17.63 26.00 11.42
C ARG A 187 16.94 27.36 11.30
N HIS A 188 17.70 28.44 11.15
CA HIS A 188 17.13 29.79 11.02
C HIS A 188 16.20 29.88 9.82
N GLU A 189 16.59 29.35 8.67
CA GLU A 189 15.78 29.34 7.45
C GLU A 189 14.57 28.40 7.53
N LEU A 190 14.71 27.25 8.20
CA LEU A 190 13.60 26.31 8.43
C LEU A 190 12.52 26.95 9.32
N MET A 191 12.91 27.56 10.43
CA MET A 191 11.97 28.25 11.32
C MET A 191 11.36 29.49 10.65
N TRP A 192 12.15 30.24 9.89
CA TRP A 192 11.62 31.36 9.11
C TRP A 192 10.51 30.90 8.17
N TYR A 193 10.70 29.78 7.45
CA TYR A 193 9.67 29.24 6.55
C TYR A 193 8.39 28.89 7.31
N LEU A 194 8.47 28.12 8.41
CA LEU A 194 7.30 27.69 9.18
C LEU A 194 6.51 28.89 9.74
N TRP A 195 7.18 29.91 10.26
CA TRP A 195 6.53 31.08 10.83
C TRP A 195 5.86 31.98 9.79
N HIS A 196 6.32 31.97 8.54
CA HIS A 196 5.90 32.92 7.51
C HIS A 196 4.96 32.32 6.45
N GLN A 197 4.50 31.07 6.58
CA GLN A 197 3.59 30.45 5.60
C GLN A 197 2.24 31.15 5.47
N LYS A 198 1.66 31.59 6.59
CA LYS A 198 0.27 32.11 6.65
C LYS A 198 0.10 33.44 7.36
N GLN A 199 1.15 33.91 8.03
CA GLN A 199 1.04 35.05 8.92
C GLN A 199 1.57 36.31 8.26
N PHE A 200 0.65 37.20 7.96
CA PHE A 200 0.87 38.62 7.97
C PHE A 200 -0.28 39.26 8.73
N PRO A 201 -0.06 40.18 9.68
CA PRO A 201 -1.15 40.83 10.37
C PRO A 201 -1.94 41.68 9.39
N LYS A 202 -3.25 41.55 9.50
CA LYS A 202 -4.21 42.39 8.80
C LYS A 202 -4.18 43.81 9.40
N THR A 203 -3.14 44.60 9.13
CA THR A 203 -3.27 46.06 9.30
C THR A 203 -4.15 46.56 8.16
N GLU A 204 -5.45 46.65 8.43
CA GLU A 204 -6.57 46.73 7.49
C GLU A 204 -6.58 47.93 6.52
N LYS A 205 -5.62 48.86 6.58
CA LYS A 205 -5.64 50.08 5.76
C LYS A 205 -4.33 50.43 5.04
N VAL A 206 -3.15 50.08 5.57
CA VAL A 206 -1.88 50.68 5.08
C VAL A 206 -1.16 49.85 4.02
N TYR A 207 -1.31 48.52 4.02
CA TYR A 207 -0.54 47.63 3.14
C TYR A 207 -1.39 46.65 2.31
N LYS A 208 -2.71 46.90 2.20
CA LYS A 208 -3.66 46.04 1.47
C LYS A 208 -3.24 45.70 0.03
N SER A 209 -2.52 46.59 -0.65
CA SER A 209 -2.03 46.38 -2.02
C SER A 209 -0.86 45.38 -2.09
N VAL A 210 -0.01 45.36 -1.07
CA VAL A 210 1.25 44.59 -1.06
C VAL A 210 1.08 43.22 -0.41
N VAL A 211 0.13 43.07 0.53
CA VAL A 211 -0.20 41.78 1.20
C VAL A 211 -0.60 40.68 0.20
N LYS A 212 -1.14 41.02 -0.97
CA LYS A 212 -1.44 40.04 -2.04
C LYS A 212 -0.19 39.38 -2.62
N LEU A 213 0.99 40.01 -2.47
CA LEU A 213 2.28 39.48 -2.92
C LEU A 213 2.90 38.53 -1.87
N TRP A 214 2.38 38.51 -0.64
CA TRP A 214 2.85 37.64 0.43
C TRP A 214 2.36 36.21 0.23
N ALA A 215 3.08 35.47 -0.60
CA ALA A 215 2.84 34.05 -0.82
C ALA A 215 4.17 33.31 -1.01
N PRO A 216 4.31 32.09 -0.45
CA PRO A 216 5.47 31.25 -0.74
C PRO A 216 5.52 30.89 -2.23
N PRO A 217 6.72 30.85 -2.85
CA PRO A 217 6.88 30.48 -4.25
C PRO A 217 6.51 29.00 -4.47
N PRO A 218 6.11 28.61 -5.69
CA PRO A 218 5.90 27.21 -6.03
C PRO A 218 7.14 26.36 -5.70
N GLY A 219 6.94 25.23 -5.02
CA GLY A 219 8.02 24.33 -4.62
C GLY A 219 8.77 24.74 -3.34
N ALA A 220 8.28 25.75 -2.60
CA ALA A 220 8.86 26.14 -1.32
C ALA A 220 8.85 24.99 -0.30
N GLU A 221 7.82 24.14 -0.32
CA GLU A 221 7.68 22.93 0.51
C GLU A 221 8.81 21.93 0.23
N ALA A 222 9.12 21.70 -1.05
CA ALA A 222 10.18 20.80 -1.46
C ALA A 222 11.56 21.35 -1.06
N SER A 223 11.77 22.66 -1.24
CA SER A 223 12.99 23.34 -0.78
C SER A 223 13.17 23.25 0.74
N PHE A 224 12.09 23.43 1.52
CA PHE A 224 12.09 23.27 2.96
C PHE A 224 12.46 21.84 3.39
N ALA A 225 11.78 20.83 2.85
CA ALA A 225 12.05 19.44 3.18
C ALA A 225 13.45 18.98 2.75
N SER A 226 13.93 19.46 1.60
CA SER A 226 15.27 19.17 1.10
C SER A 226 16.36 19.74 2.03
N LEU A 227 16.19 20.98 2.50
CA LEU A 227 17.11 21.60 3.44
C LEU A 227 17.09 20.88 4.80
N TYR A 228 15.91 20.54 5.31
CA TYR A 228 15.81 19.78 6.58
C TYR A 228 16.52 18.44 6.46
N GLY A 229 16.27 17.69 5.38
CA GLY A 229 16.95 16.42 5.14
C GLY A 229 18.48 16.55 5.06
N ALA A 230 18.99 17.59 4.40
CA ALA A 230 20.44 17.86 4.33
C ALA A 230 21.03 18.23 5.71
N SER A 231 20.32 19.06 6.48
CA SER A 231 20.73 19.45 7.84
C SER A 231 20.72 18.27 8.79
N LYS A 232 19.64 17.48 8.80
CA LYS A 232 19.50 16.30 9.65
C LYS A 232 20.54 15.24 9.32
N GLY A 233 20.79 14.97 8.03
CA GLY A 233 21.84 14.05 7.60
C GLY A 233 23.22 14.48 8.09
N LEU A 234 23.55 15.78 8.02
CA LEU A 234 24.81 16.31 8.55
C LEU A 234 24.90 16.19 10.07
N CYS A 235 23.81 16.47 10.80
CA CYS A 235 23.74 16.29 12.25
C CYS A 235 23.93 14.81 12.64
N ASP A 236 23.31 13.87 11.92
CA ASP A 236 23.42 12.44 12.20
C ASP A 236 24.84 11.92 11.96
N LEU A 237 25.46 12.38 10.87
CA LEU A 237 26.87 12.10 10.59
C LEU A 237 27.80 12.68 11.66
N ALA A 238 27.55 13.93 12.09
CA ALA A 238 28.31 14.60 13.15
C ALA A 238 28.13 13.91 14.51
N ALA A 239 26.92 13.44 14.83
CA ALA A 239 26.65 12.68 16.05
C ALA A 239 27.36 11.32 16.03
N LYS A 240 27.35 10.62 14.88
CA LYS A 240 28.06 9.35 14.68
C LYS A 240 29.57 9.50 14.88
N PHE A 241 30.16 10.59 14.41
CA PHE A 241 31.60 10.86 14.50
C PHE A 241 31.98 11.88 15.58
N ALA A 242 31.08 12.19 16.51
CA ALA A 242 31.35 13.06 17.67
C ALA A 242 32.57 12.61 18.50
N PRO A 243 32.85 11.29 18.68
CA PRO A 243 34.08 10.85 19.36
C PRO A 243 35.37 11.34 18.70
N VAL A 244 35.40 11.42 17.36
CA VAL A 244 36.56 11.92 16.60
C VAL A 244 36.79 13.41 16.87
N ALA A 245 35.71 14.19 16.90
CA ALA A 245 35.77 15.60 17.24
C ALA A 245 36.22 15.81 18.69
N SER A 246 35.68 15.02 19.62
CA SER A 246 36.04 15.07 21.04
C SER A 246 37.52 14.73 21.27
N GLU A 247 38.08 13.72 20.59
CA GLU A 247 39.50 13.38 20.70
C GLU A 247 40.40 14.53 20.22
N TYR A 248 40.07 15.12 19.06
CA TYR A 248 40.79 16.28 18.54
C TYR A 248 40.73 17.47 19.51
N HIS A 249 39.54 17.82 20.01
CA HIS A 249 39.38 18.95 20.93
C HIS A 249 39.99 18.68 22.31
N THR A 250 40.04 17.44 22.77
CA THR A 250 40.77 17.03 23.98
C THR A 250 42.27 17.32 23.84
N ALA A 251 42.88 16.89 22.73
CA ALA A 251 44.28 17.20 22.44
C ALA A 251 44.51 18.71 22.30
N TYR A 252 43.63 19.40 21.57
CA TYR A 252 43.73 20.84 21.35
C TYR A 252 43.58 21.66 22.64
N LEU A 253 42.72 21.21 23.56
CA LEU A 253 42.57 21.78 24.90
C LEU A 253 43.87 21.67 25.71
N ARG A 254 44.40 20.45 25.79
CA ARG A 254 45.60 20.12 26.55
C ARG A 254 46.84 20.84 26.02
N ASP A 255 47.07 20.74 24.72
CA ASP A 255 48.38 21.03 24.13
C ASP A 255 48.49 22.50 23.67
N VAL A 256 47.38 23.14 23.24
CA VAL A 256 47.39 24.51 22.69
C VAL A 256 46.64 25.50 23.58
N HIS A 257 45.37 25.20 23.88
CA HIS A 257 44.52 26.14 24.59
C HIS A 257 44.96 26.39 26.04
N SER A 258 45.40 25.36 26.75
CA SER A 258 45.84 25.47 28.15
C SER A 258 47.02 26.45 28.30
N GLN A 259 47.99 26.39 27.37
CA GLN A 259 49.18 27.24 27.35
C GLN A 259 48.81 28.70 27.07
N LEU A 260 48.08 28.93 25.97
CA LEU A 260 47.65 30.28 25.57
C LEU A 260 46.70 30.93 26.57
N LEU A 261 45.88 30.13 27.27
CA LEU A 261 45.02 30.64 28.32
C LEU A 261 45.84 31.07 29.53
N LYS A 262 46.79 30.26 30.00
CA LYS A 262 47.69 30.59 31.12
C LYS A 262 48.45 31.89 30.87
N GLU A 263 49.01 32.06 29.66
CA GLU A 263 49.67 33.30 29.24
C GLU A 263 48.73 34.51 29.27
N GLY A 264 47.53 34.36 28.70
CA GLY A 264 46.52 35.43 28.69
C GLY A 264 46.07 35.84 30.10
N VAL A 265 45.88 34.86 31.00
CA VAL A 265 45.54 35.12 32.41
C VAL A 265 46.69 35.84 33.11
N ALA A 266 47.94 35.41 32.90
CA ALA A 266 49.12 36.06 33.49
C ALA A 266 49.26 37.53 33.03
N ASN A 267 49.12 37.77 31.73
CA ASN A 267 49.23 39.11 31.13
C ASN A 267 48.18 40.09 31.66
N CYS A 268 46.97 39.60 31.95
CA CYS A 268 45.89 40.43 32.46
C CYS A 268 45.80 40.43 34.00
N ARG A 269 46.54 39.58 34.72
CA ARG A 269 46.33 39.31 36.17
C ARG A 269 46.36 40.58 37.03
N GLN A 270 47.35 41.45 36.84
CA GLN A 270 47.49 42.67 37.64
C GLN A 270 46.34 43.65 37.39
N ALA A 271 45.95 43.85 36.13
CA ALA A 271 44.81 44.69 35.76
C ALA A 271 43.48 44.13 36.29
N LEU A 272 43.30 42.81 36.20
CA LEU A 272 42.13 42.10 36.69
C LEU A 272 42.00 42.18 38.21
N GLN A 273 43.10 42.05 38.96
CA GLN A 273 43.09 42.19 40.42
C GLN A 273 42.61 43.56 40.90
N SER A 274 42.95 44.63 40.17
CA SER A 274 42.50 45.99 40.53
C SER A 274 41.04 46.29 40.14
N SER A 275 40.50 45.59 39.13
CA SER A 275 39.21 45.94 38.52
C SER A 275 38.07 44.97 38.82
N LEU A 276 38.38 43.72 39.18
CA LEU A 276 37.37 42.71 39.52
C LEU A 276 36.79 42.98 40.91
N LYS A 277 35.47 43.19 40.96
CA LYS A 277 34.73 43.34 42.23
C LYS A 277 34.49 42.00 42.93
N GLU A 278 34.65 40.89 42.22
CA GLU A 278 34.33 39.54 42.70
C GLU A 278 35.61 38.73 42.97
N ALA A 279 35.87 38.44 44.24
CA ALA A 279 37.08 37.73 44.68
C ALA A 279 37.24 36.30 44.11
N LYS A 280 36.15 35.71 43.59
CA LYS A 280 36.12 34.32 43.09
C LYS A 280 36.50 34.17 41.62
N THR A 281 36.57 35.25 40.84
CA THR A 281 36.76 35.17 39.38
C THR A 281 38.17 34.73 39.00
N LEU A 282 39.21 35.21 39.68
CA LEU A 282 40.60 34.80 39.45
C LEU A 282 40.86 33.32 39.81
N PRO A 283 40.42 32.82 40.99
CA PRO A 283 40.49 31.39 41.30
C PRO A 283 39.74 30.52 40.28
N LEU A 284 38.59 30.99 39.76
CA LEU A 284 37.85 30.27 38.74
C LEU A 284 38.63 30.19 37.42
N MET A 285 39.32 31.26 37.03
CA MET A 285 40.20 31.27 35.85
C MET A 285 41.37 30.30 36.00
N ASP A 286 41.97 30.23 37.18
CA ASP A 286 43.04 29.27 37.49
C ASP A 286 42.54 27.83 37.40
N SER A 287 41.35 27.55 37.97
CA SER A 287 40.69 26.25 37.84
C SER A 287 40.37 25.86 36.38
N ILE A 288 39.97 26.82 35.54
CA ILE A 288 39.76 26.56 34.10
C ILE A 288 41.09 26.21 33.42
N CYS A 289 42.19 26.90 33.75
CA CYS A 289 43.51 26.63 33.19
C CYS A 289 44.02 25.23 33.55
N GLU A 290 43.79 24.79 34.79
CA GLU A 290 44.15 23.46 35.26
C GLU A 290 43.32 22.38 34.56
N ARG A 291 41.98 22.52 34.56
CA ARG A 291 41.09 21.54 33.91
C ARG A 291 41.27 21.49 32.39
N ALA A 292 41.64 22.60 31.74
CA ALA A 292 41.99 22.58 30.32
C ALA A 292 43.33 21.88 30.03
N ALA A 293 44.25 21.82 31.00
CA ALA A 293 45.53 21.13 30.85
C ALA A 293 45.41 19.61 31.06
N SER A 294 44.38 19.15 31.78
CA SER A 294 44.05 17.73 31.93
C SER A 294 42.54 17.52 31.69
N PRO A 295 42.08 17.61 30.43
CA PRO A 295 40.66 17.56 30.11
C PRO A 295 40.05 16.18 30.38
N ASP A 296 39.12 16.11 31.33
CA ASP A 296 38.24 14.98 31.58
C ASP A 296 36.84 15.24 30.97
N PRO A 297 36.33 14.39 30.06
CA PRO A 297 35.02 14.56 29.43
C PRO A 297 33.86 14.83 30.40
N SER A 298 33.83 14.22 31.59
CA SER A 298 32.73 14.45 32.55
C SER A 298 32.67 15.88 33.09
N ASP A 299 33.82 16.56 33.13
CA ASP A 299 33.97 17.88 33.73
C ASP A 299 33.90 19.03 32.71
N MET A 300 34.11 18.73 31.41
CA MET A 300 34.24 19.76 30.39
C MET A 300 32.96 20.59 30.17
N ALA A 301 31.78 20.02 30.44
CA ALA A 301 30.53 20.79 30.42
C ALA A 301 30.53 21.92 31.48
N ALA A 302 31.04 21.62 32.69
CA ALA A 302 31.19 22.61 33.74
C ALA A 302 32.25 23.66 33.40
N VAL A 303 33.36 23.25 32.75
CA VAL A 303 34.39 24.18 32.25
C VAL A 303 33.80 25.18 31.25
N SER A 304 32.99 24.72 30.29
CA SER A 304 32.30 25.60 29.33
C SER A 304 31.40 26.63 30.03
N LEU A 305 30.67 26.21 31.07
CA LEU A 305 29.84 27.11 31.87
C LEU A 305 30.69 28.12 32.66
N ASP A 306 31.80 27.68 33.25
CA ASP A 306 32.71 28.54 34.01
C ASP A 306 33.40 29.57 33.10
N CYS A 307 33.78 29.20 31.87
CA CYS A 307 34.24 30.15 30.86
C CYS A 307 33.20 31.26 30.61
N ARG A 308 31.91 30.90 30.46
CA ARG A 308 30.82 31.88 30.28
C ARG A 308 30.66 32.78 31.51
N ARG A 309 30.74 32.23 32.72
CA ARG A 309 30.70 33.00 33.99
C ARG A 309 31.84 34.00 34.08
N VAL A 310 33.07 33.59 33.78
CA VAL A 310 34.24 34.47 33.78
C VAL A 310 34.09 35.58 32.74
N VAL A 311 33.72 35.24 31.51
CA VAL A 311 33.49 36.24 30.45
C VAL A 311 32.43 37.26 30.89
N PHE A 312 31.33 36.82 31.48
CA PHE A 312 30.30 37.72 32.01
C PHE A 312 30.84 38.65 33.11
N ALA A 313 31.60 38.11 34.08
CA ALA A 313 32.20 38.89 35.16
C ALA A 313 33.19 39.95 34.64
N LEU A 314 33.97 39.61 33.61
CA LEU A 314 34.89 40.53 32.93
C LEU A 314 34.15 41.66 32.22
N LEU A 315 33.12 41.32 31.43
CA LEU A 315 32.33 42.32 30.69
C LEU A 315 31.57 43.27 31.62
N ARG A 316 31.09 42.77 32.77
CA ARG A 316 30.40 43.57 33.80
C ARG A 316 31.36 44.52 34.53
N SER A 317 32.56 44.06 34.85
CA SER A 317 33.50 44.81 35.71
C SER A 317 34.28 45.89 34.94
N LEU A 318 34.52 45.69 33.64
CA LEU A 318 35.47 46.51 32.87
C LEU A 318 34.83 47.52 31.89
N ALA A 319 33.50 47.58 31.83
CA ALA A 319 32.74 48.32 30.82
C ALA A 319 33.16 47.99 29.37
N HIS A 320 32.34 47.22 28.65
CA HIS A 320 32.61 46.69 27.30
C HIS A 320 33.26 47.66 26.26
N PRO A 321 33.00 48.98 26.23
CA PRO A 321 33.66 49.89 25.28
C PRO A 321 35.12 50.25 25.61
N SER A 322 35.60 49.99 26.82
CA SER A 322 36.92 50.39 27.34
C SER A 322 37.86 49.21 27.62
N LEU A 323 37.53 48.01 27.14
CA LEU A 323 38.39 46.83 27.29
C LEU A 323 39.71 47.05 26.56
N ASP A 324 40.82 46.89 27.29
CA ASP A 324 42.15 46.89 26.70
C ASP A 324 42.32 45.69 25.74
N PRO A 325 43.22 45.79 24.75
CA PRO A 325 43.42 44.73 23.76
C PRO A 325 43.77 43.36 24.34
N ALA A 326 44.49 43.31 25.46
CA ALA A 326 44.89 42.05 26.09
C ALA A 326 43.70 41.36 26.75
N THR A 327 42.86 42.10 27.48
CA THR A 327 41.63 41.55 28.04
C THR A 327 40.65 41.13 26.96
N LYS A 328 40.56 41.88 25.85
CA LYS A 328 39.78 41.45 24.68
C LYS A 328 40.30 40.11 24.15
N ALA A 329 41.60 39.95 23.96
CA ALA A 329 42.21 38.69 23.51
C ALA A 329 41.93 37.52 24.48
N LEU A 330 41.97 37.78 25.79
CA LEU A 330 41.64 36.78 26.82
C LEU A 330 40.17 36.33 26.75
N VAL A 331 39.23 37.26 26.60
CA VAL A 331 37.80 36.94 26.42
C VAL A 331 37.60 36.07 25.17
N LEU A 332 38.24 36.42 24.06
CA LEU A 332 38.17 35.62 22.83
C LEU A 332 38.78 34.21 23.04
N ARG A 333 39.84 34.09 23.84
CA ARG A 333 40.46 32.80 24.16
C ARG A 333 39.54 31.94 25.04
N LEU A 334 38.97 32.51 26.10
CA LEU A 334 38.02 31.83 26.99
C LEU A 334 36.81 31.29 26.22
N HIS A 335 36.32 32.04 25.23
CA HIS A 335 35.25 31.55 24.36
C HIS A 335 35.68 30.33 23.53
N LYS A 336 36.88 30.35 22.91
CA LYS A 336 37.41 29.19 22.16
C LYS A 336 37.61 27.95 23.05
N VAL A 337 38.05 28.16 24.28
CA VAL A 337 38.16 27.09 25.29
C VAL A 337 36.78 26.54 25.63
N GLY A 338 35.79 27.41 25.86
CA GLY A 338 34.42 26.99 26.14
C GLY A 338 33.78 26.15 25.03
N VAL A 339 33.99 26.54 23.77
CA VAL A 339 33.50 25.76 22.60
C VAL A 339 34.17 24.40 22.50
N SER A 340 35.50 24.33 22.69
CA SER A 340 36.22 23.05 22.66
C SER A 340 35.81 22.15 23.83
N ALA A 341 35.61 22.72 25.03
CA ALA A 341 35.13 21.98 26.20
C ALA A 341 33.70 21.46 25.98
N GLU A 342 32.84 22.23 25.32
CA GLU A 342 31.48 21.78 24.98
C GLU A 342 31.48 20.64 23.95
N CYS A 343 32.36 20.68 22.95
CA CYS A 343 32.56 19.58 22.00
C CYS A 343 33.05 18.29 22.69
N VAL A 344 33.91 18.41 23.70
CA VAL A 344 34.41 17.25 24.46
C VAL A 344 33.35 16.69 25.42
N GLY A 345 32.68 17.57 26.16
CA GLY A 345 31.79 17.14 27.25
C GLY A 345 30.38 16.74 26.81
N ARG A 346 29.77 17.47 25.86
CA ARG A 346 28.37 17.28 25.46
C ARG A 346 28.10 17.53 23.97
N PRO A 347 28.81 16.85 23.05
CA PRO A 347 28.71 17.13 21.62
C PRO A 347 27.28 16.92 21.06
N GLY A 348 26.56 15.91 21.54
CA GLY A 348 25.19 15.63 21.09
C GLY A 348 24.18 16.71 21.49
N GLU A 349 24.22 17.18 22.74
CA GLU A 349 23.35 18.27 23.21
C GLU A 349 23.65 19.57 22.47
N ALA A 350 24.93 19.87 22.24
CA ALA A 350 25.32 21.05 21.47
C ALA A 350 24.78 21.01 20.03
N LEU A 351 24.88 19.85 19.36
CA LEU A 351 24.30 19.65 18.03
C LEU A 351 22.77 19.83 18.03
N LEU A 352 22.07 19.27 19.02
CA LEU A 352 20.61 19.41 19.15
C LEU A 352 20.21 20.88 19.41
N GLU A 353 20.91 21.57 20.29
CA GLU A 353 20.66 22.97 20.63
C GLU A 353 20.93 23.94 19.46
N THR A 354 21.78 23.57 18.50
CA THR A 354 22.12 24.44 17.36
C THR A 354 21.38 24.07 16.08
N GLY A 355 21.31 22.78 15.74
CA GLY A 355 20.71 22.27 14.50
C GLY A 355 19.30 21.70 14.64
N GLY A 356 18.86 21.34 15.85
CA GLY A 356 17.51 20.81 16.10
C GLY A 356 16.42 21.85 15.83
N VAL A 357 15.20 21.38 15.55
CA VAL A 357 14.05 22.25 15.22
C VAL A 357 12.90 22.06 16.22
N PRO A 358 13.14 22.20 17.54
CA PRO A 358 12.15 21.88 18.56
C PRO A 358 10.94 22.82 18.50
N GLU A 359 11.13 24.08 18.08
CA GLU A 359 10.05 25.07 17.97
C GLU A 359 9.01 24.73 16.89
N ALA A 360 9.28 23.75 16.02
CA ALA A 360 8.28 23.25 15.07
C ALA A 360 7.06 22.62 15.78
N CYS A 361 7.18 22.23 17.05
CA CYS A 361 6.06 21.73 17.86
C CYS A 361 4.93 22.76 18.02
N PHE A 362 5.22 24.04 17.81
CA PHE A 362 4.25 25.13 17.84
C PHE A 362 3.64 25.46 16.48
N CYS A 363 4.16 24.86 15.41
CA CYS A 363 3.74 25.07 14.02
C CYS A 363 3.23 23.76 13.38
N THR A 364 2.54 22.94 14.16
CA THR A 364 2.06 21.61 13.73
C THR A 364 1.07 21.69 12.56
N THR A 365 0.32 22.78 12.46
CA THR A 365 -0.64 22.99 11.36
C THR A 365 0.10 23.27 10.05
N GLU A 366 1.04 24.20 10.08
CA GLU A 366 1.89 24.59 8.94
C GLU A 366 2.77 23.41 8.48
N LEU A 367 3.37 22.69 9.42
CA LEU A 367 4.14 21.48 9.13
C LEU A 367 3.24 20.41 8.49
N GLY A 368 2.05 20.20 9.03
CA GLY A 368 1.08 19.25 8.52
C GLY A 368 0.64 19.53 7.08
N GLU A 369 0.39 20.79 6.76
CA GLU A 369 0.04 21.22 5.41
C GLU A 369 1.20 21.10 4.43
N THR A 370 2.42 21.34 4.90
CA THR A 370 3.64 21.13 4.12
C THR A 370 3.78 19.65 3.74
N ILE A 371 3.58 18.74 4.70
CA ILE A 371 3.62 17.30 4.46
C ILE A 371 2.50 16.88 3.49
N ASP A 372 1.27 17.34 3.70
CA ASP A 372 0.13 17.01 2.84
C ASP A 372 0.28 17.56 1.41
N SER A 373 0.91 18.74 1.26
CA SER A 373 1.31 19.32 -0.04
C SER A 373 2.32 18.43 -0.76
N LEU A 374 3.39 18.00 -0.07
CA LEU A 374 4.42 17.11 -0.62
C LEU A 374 3.85 15.73 -1.03
N LEU A 375 2.85 15.22 -0.31
CA LEU A 375 2.16 13.98 -0.64
C LEU A 375 1.13 14.12 -1.78
N GLY A 376 0.86 15.35 -2.24
CA GLY A 376 -0.17 15.62 -3.24
C GLY A 376 -1.58 15.32 -2.74
N LEU A 377 -1.83 15.46 -1.43
CA LEU A 377 -3.14 15.28 -0.80
C LEU A 377 -3.94 16.60 -0.75
N ASN A 378 -3.31 17.74 -1.02
CA ASN A 378 -3.95 19.05 -1.02
C ASN A 378 -4.59 19.35 -2.39
N LEU A 379 -5.91 19.50 -2.42
CA LEU A 379 -6.68 19.79 -3.64
C LEU A 379 -6.18 21.04 -4.39
N ALA A 380 -5.75 22.08 -3.65
CA ALA A 380 -5.24 23.31 -4.25
C ALA A 380 -3.89 23.09 -4.97
N THR A 381 -3.08 22.13 -4.51
CA THR A 381 -1.81 21.76 -5.15
C THR A 381 -2.02 20.86 -6.35
N ALA A 382 -2.97 19.92 -6.25
CA ALA A 382 -3.37 19.06 -7.35
C ALA A 382 -3.90 19.87 -8.55
N LEU A 383 -4.71 20.90 -8.29
CA LEU A 383 -5.23 21.79 -9.33
C LEU A 383 -4.16 22.72 -9.95
N LYS A 384 -3.05 22.96 -9.25
CA LYS A 384 -1.94 23.82 -9.70
C LYS A 384 -0.84 23.04 -10.43
N GLY A 385 -0.95 21.72 -10.55
CA GLY A 385 0.05 20.88 -11.22
C GLY A 385 1.40 20.81 -10.50
N VAL A 386 1.43 21.04 -9.18
CA VAL A 386 2.67 20.92 -8.40
C VAL A 386 3.04 19.44 -8.25
N PRO A 387 4.27 19.02 -8.62
CA PRO A 387 4.67 17.62 -8.50
C PRO A 387 4.71 17.17 -7.03
N SER A 388 4.14 16.00 -6.75
CA SER A 388 4.28 15.35 -5.44
C SER A 388 5.70 14.78 -5.26
N HIS A 389 6.22 14.90 -4.03
CA HIS A 389 7.51 14.39 -3.58
C HIS A 389 7.38 13.60 -2.26
N PRO A 390 6.82 12.37 -2.30
CA PRO A 390 6.60 11.57 -1.09
C PRO A 390 7.87 11.25 -0.29
N ALA A 391 9.01 11.07 -0.96
CA ALA A 391 10.29 10.83 -0.30
C ALA A 391 10.74 12.03 0.55
N LEU A 392 10.47 13.26 0.12
CA LEU A 392 10.74 14.47 0.90
C LEU A 392 9.81 14.57 2.11
N ALA A 393 8.54 14.18 1.98
CA ALA A 393 7.62 14.10 3.11
C ALA A 393 8.11 13.10 4.18
N ALA A 394 8.61 11.94 3.76
CA ALA A 394 9.19 10.95 4.66
C ALA A 394 10.41 11.49 5.42
N LYS A 395 11.25 12.30 4.77
CA LYS A 395 12.43 12.97 5.38
C LYS A 395 12.07 13.98 6.48
N LEU A 396 10.81 14.44 6.57
CA LEU A 396 10.36 15.35 7.63
C LEU A 396 9.93 14.63 8.92
N LEU A 397 9.67 13.32 8.88
CA LEU A 397 9.21 12.55 10.05
C LEU A 397 10.15 12.62 11.27
N PRO A 398 11.50 12.66 11.12
CA PRO A 398 12.40 12.81 12.26
C PRO A 398 12.21 14.12 13.05
N MET A 399 11.59 15.15 12.47
CA MET A 399 11.38 16.44 13.13
C MET A 399 10.50 16.33 14.38
N PHE A 400 9.63 15.30 14.46
CA PHE A 400 8.76 15.07 15.60
C PHE A 400 9.51 14.63 16.86
N ASP A 401 10.74 14.10 16.73
CA ASP A 401 11.56 13.70 17.88
C ASP A 401 12.00 14.92 18.72
N ASP A 402 12.35 16.01 18.04
CA ASP A 402 12.83 17.26 18.66
C ASP A 402 11.75 17.98 19.49
N PHE A 403 10.46 17.61 19.37
CA PHE A 403 9.35 18.37 19.95
C PHE A 403 9.40 18.45 21.48
N THR A 404 9.89 17.38 22.13
CA THR A 404 9.98 17.35 23.60
C THR A 404 11.06 18.27 24.14
N THR A 405 12.10 18.56 23.34
CA THR A 405 13.16 19.51 23.70
C THR A 405 12.62 20.94 23.81
N ALA A 406 11.60 21.32 23.04
CA ALA A 406 11.00 22.66 23.16
C ALA A 406 10.30 22.90 24.50
N VAL A 407 9.83 21.84 25.15
CA VAL A 407 9.09 21.91 26.42
C VAL A 407 9.87 21.32 27.59
N CYS A 408 11.16 21.04 27.43
CA CYS A 408 11.98 20.41 28.47
C CYS A 408 12.12 21.25 29.76
N HIS A 409 11.85 22.56 29.69
CA HIS A 409 11.82 23.47 30.84
C HIS A 409 10.40 23.70 31.40
N SER A 410 9.38 23.08 30.80
CA SER A 410 7.98 23.12 31.26
C SER A 410 7.73 22.07 32.37
N THR A 411 6.47 21.93 32.79
CA THR A 411 6.07 20.88 33.74
C THR A 411 6.24 19.48 33.13
N GLU A 412 6.51 18.48 33.95
CA GLU A 412 6.62 17.08 33.51
C GLU A 412 5.37 16.62 32.75
N GLU A 413 4.18 17.05 33.19
CA GLU A 413 2.90 16.77 32.53
C GLU A 413 2.85 17.29 31.08
N GLU A 414 3.40 18.48 30.83
CA GLU A 414 3.44 19.09 29.50
C GLU A 414 4.41 18.33 28.57
N VAL A 415 5.59 17.93 29.08
CA VAL A 415 6.56 17.12 28.33
C VAL A 415 5.95 15.80 27.89
N VAL A 416 5.27 15.10 28.80
CA VAL A 416 4.60 13.82 28.51
C VAL A 416 3.48 14.01 27.49
N SER A 417 2.68 15.07 27.63
CA SER A 417 1.57 15.38 26.71
C SER A 417 2.06 15.66 25.30
N VAL A 418 3.06 16.55 25.16
CA VAL A 418 3.65 16.90 23.86
C VAL A 418 4.36 15.71 23.23
N GLY A 419 5.08 14.91 24.01
CA GLY A 419 5.75 13.70 23.53
C GLY A 419 4.77 12.67 22.95
N LYS A 420 3.66 12.41 23.64
CA LYS A 420 2.60 11.51 23.16
C LYS A 420 1.92 12.04 21.89
N GLU A 421 1.66 13.34 21.83
CA GLU A 421 1.05 13.95 20.65
C GLU A 421 2.01 13.94 19.44
N ALA A 422 3.30 14.19 19.65
CA ALA A 422 4.33 14.07 18.62
C ALA A 422 4.41 12.65 18.05
N ALA A 423 4.40 11.62 18.92
CA ALA A 423 4.37 10.22 18.49
C ALA A 423 3.11 9.88 17.69
N ARG A 424 1.94 10.36 18.14
CA ARG A 424 0.66 10.19 17.42
C ARG A 424 0.70 10.83 16.03
N MET A 425 1.17 12.08 15.94
CA MET A 425 1.30 12.80 14.67
C MET A 425 2.27 12.11 13.72
N ALA A 426 3.46 11.74 14.20
CA ALA A 426 4.46 11.02 13.42
C ALA A 426 3.89 9.72 12.83
N ARG A 427 3.10 8.97 13.62
CA ARG A 427 2.41 7.77 13.12
C ARG A 427 1.40 8.08 12.03
N VAL A 428 0.55 9.09 12.22
CA VAL A 428 -0.46 9.50 11.22
C VAL A 428 0.20 9.90 9.90
N TYR A 429 1.28 10.69 9.94
CA TYR A 429 1.98 11.09 8.73
C TYR A 429 2.76 9.93 8.08
N LEU A 430 3.31 9.00 8.88
CA LEU A 430 3.90 7.78 8.35
C LEU A 430 2.87 6.91 7.61
N ASP A 431 1.66 6.76 8.15
CA ASP A 431 0.57 6.05 7.48
C ASP A 431 0.19 6.75 6.15
N LYS A 432 0.15 8.09 6.11
CA LYS A 432 -0.08 8.86 4.87
C LYS A 432 1.05 8.70 3.85
N VAL A 433 2.30 8.65 4.29
CA VAL A 433 3.48 8.39 3.44
C VAL A 433 3.40 6.98 2.84
N CYS A 434 3.06 5.97 3.64
CA CYS A 434 2.89 4.60 3.17
C CYS A 434 1.70 4.47 2.20
N PHE A 435 0.62 5.22 2.44
CA PHE A 435 -0.49 5.32 1.50
C PHE A 435 -0.08 5.93 0.15
N ALA A 436 0.78 6.96 0.15
CA ALA A 436 1.33 7.51 -1.08
C ALA A 436 2.21 6.48 -1.84
N ALA A 437 2.94 5.61 -1.14
CA ALA A 437 3.65 4.49 -1.75
C ALA A 437 2.68 3.53 -2.46
N CYS A 438 1.60 3.14 -1.79
CA CYS A 438 0.55 2.29 -2.36
C CYS A 438 -0.09 2.92 -3.61
N ARG A 439 -0.33 4.24 -3.60
CA ARG A 439 -0.81 4.98 -4.78
C ARG A 439 0.16 4.92 -5.95
N LEU A 440 1.47 5.06 -5.71
CA LEU A 440 2.49 4.93 -6.75
C LEU A 440 2.53 3.50 -7.33
N VAL A 441 2.39 2.46 -6.49
CA VAL A 441 2.29 1.07 -6.96
C VAL A 441 1.07 0.89 -7.88
N ARG A 442 -0.10 1.40 -7.46
CA ARG A 442 -1.32 1.39 -8.29
C ARG A 442 -1.13 2.15 -9.60
N GLN A 443 -0.45 3.29 -9.58
CA GLN A 443 -0.14 4.08 -10.78
C GLN A 443 0.74 3.30 -11.75
N ILE A 444 1.82 2.66 -11.27
CA ILE A 444 2.71 1.83 -12.09
C ILE A 444 1.94 0.66 -12.71
N ALA A 445 1.09 -0.01 -11.92
CA ALA A 445 0.26 -1.11 -12.40
C ALA A 445 -0.75 -0.66 -13.48
N TYR A 446 -1.36 0.51 -13.30
CA TYR A 446 -2.29 1.10 -14.26
C TYR A 446 -1.60 1.55 -15.56
N GLU A 447 -0.43 2.19 -15.49
CA GLU A 447 0.26 2.65 -16.69
C GLU A 447 0.83 1.48 -17.50
N SER A 448 1.23 0.40 -16.82
CA SER A 448 1.65 -0.86 -17.48
C SER A 448 0.53 -1.52 -18.29
N SER A 449 -0.75 -1.27 -17.95
CA SER A 449 -1.88 -1.78 -18.74
C SER A 449 -2.16 -0.96 -20.01
N ARG A 450 -1.71 0.29 -20.10
CA ARG A 450 -1.90 1.14 -21.30
C ARG A 450 -0.90 0.82 -22.41
N THR A 451 0.26 0.29 -22.06
CA THR A 451 1.32 -0.07 -23.02
C THR A 451 1.05 -1.40 -23.73
N GLU A 452 0.19 -2.25 -23.17
CA GLU A 452 -0.27 -3.49 -23.79
C GLU A 452 -1.61 -3.23 -24.48
N VAL A 453 -1.58 -2.93 -25.78
CA VAL A 453 -2.81 -2.94 -26.59
C VAL A 453 -3.30 -4.38 -26.69
N VAL A 454 -4.13 -4.80 -25.74
CA VAL A 454 -4.92 -6.02 -25.87
C VAL A 454 -6.09 -5.72 -26.83
N PRO A 455 -6.23 -6.42 -27.96
CA PRO A 455 -7.43 -6.31 -28.78
C PRO A 455 -8.57 -7.02 -28.03
N GLY A 456 -9.47 -6.25 -27.42
CA GLY A 456 -10.65 -6.75 -26.71
C GLY A 456 -11.81 -5.77 -26.83
N PRO A 457 -13.06 -6.26 -26.98
CA PRO A 457 -14.16 -5.50 -27.58
C PRO A 457 -14.58 -4.32 -26.70
N ALA A 458 -14.90 -3.21 -27.38
CA ALA A 458 -15.37 -1.97 -26.78
C ALA A 458 -16.50 -2.21 -25.76
N ARG A 459 -16.22 -1.93 -24.47
CA ARG A 459 -17.28 -1.68 -23.49
C ARG A 459 -17.75 -0.24 -23.63
N TYR A 460 -18.87 -0.06 -24.32
CA TYR A 460 -19.68 1.15 -24.29
C TYR A 460 -20.27 1.36 -22.88
N GLY A 461 -20.05 2.56 -22.33
CA GLY A 461 -21.01 3.31 -21.52
C GLY A 461 -21.22 2.92 -20.04
N SER A 462 -20.66 3.71 -19.12
CA SER A 462 -21.47 4.61 -18.25
C SER A 462 -20.57 5.31 -17.22
N GLU A 463 -19.96 6.42 -17.64
CA GLU A 463 -19.64 7.49 -16.70
C GLU A 463 -20.95 8.17 -16.27
N GLN A 464 -21.58 7.72 -15.19
CA GLN A 464 -22.48 8.58 -14.43
C GLN A 464 -22.77 8.02 -13.04
N VAL A 465 -22.89 8.96 -12.09
CA VAL A 465 -23.31 8.82 -10.69
C VAL A 465 -22.20 8.47 -9.67
N LEU A 466 -21.56 9.51 -9.13
CA LEU A 466 -21.28 9.63 -7.68
C LEU A 466 -21.20 11.14 -7.37
N SER A 467 -22.34 11.72 -6.94
CA SER A 467 -22.46 13.13 -6.52
C SER A 467 -22.27 13.24 -5.00
N SER A 468 -21.03 13.40 -4.56
CA SER A 468 -20.70 13.97 -3.25
C SER A 468 -19.37 14.72 -3.38
N GLN A 469 -19.20 15.83 -2.65
CA GLN A 469 -17.95 16.62 -2.68
C GLN A 469 -16.71 15.79 -2.29
N ALA A 470 -16.88 14.72 -1.49
CA ALA A 470 -15.83 13.74 -1.26
C ALA A 470 -15.52 12.92 -2.52
N GLY A 471 -16.54 12.44 -3.24
CA GLY A 471 -16.39 11.69 -4.49
C GLY A 471 -15.74 12.48 -5.64
N GLN A 472 -15.84 13.82 -5.64
CA GLN A 472 -15.14 14.67 -6.60
C GLN A 472 -13.63 14.80 -6.30
N LEU A 473 -13.25 14.85 -5.02
CA LEU A 473 -11.84 14.85 -4.57
C LEU A 473 -11.15 13.53 -4.95
N TRP A 474 -11.82 12.40 -4.73
CA TRP A 474 -11.29 11.09 -5.12
C TRP A 474 -11.25 10.90 -6.65
N LYS A 475 -12.25 11.40 -7.40
CA LYS A 475 -12.22 11.36 -8.88
C LYS A 475 -11.13 12.24 -9.50
N LEU A 476 -10.79 13.39 -8.93
CA LEU A 476 -9.66 14.20 -9.42
C LEU A 476 -8.30 13.61 -9.04
N MET A 477 -8.21 12.91 -7.91
CA MET A 477 -6.98 12.22 -7.48
C MET A 477 -6.73 10.89 -8.21
N ASP A 478 -7.77 10.27 -8.78
CA ASP A 478 -7.72 8.96 -9.47
C ASP A 478 -8.14 9.00 -10.95
N SER A 479 -8.39 10.17 -11.56
CA SER A 479 -8.50 10.27 -13.03
C SER A 479 -7.08 10.24 -13.61
N PRO A 480 -6.61 9.16 -14.25
CA PRO A 480 -5.26 9.08 -14.82
C PRO A 480 -5.26 9.73 -16.20
N GLY A 481 -5.81 10.94 -16.25
CA GLY A 481 -6.00 11.72 -17.46
C GLY A 481 -5.42 13.10 -17.21
N SER A 482 -4.21 13.32 -17.75
CA SER A 482 -3.57 14.60 -18.06
C SER A 482 -2.52 15.23 -17.13
N ALA A 483 -2.24 14.71 -15.92
CA ALA A 483 -1.28 15.39 -15.02
C ALA A 483 -0.06 14.59 -14.53
N PHE A 484 0.04 13.29 -14.79
CA PHE A 484 1.14 12.46 -14.28
C PHE A 484 1.77 11.66 -15.43
N GLY A 485 3.08 11.84 -15.62
CA GLY A 485 3.85 11.26 -16.72
C GLY A 485 4.38 9.85 -16.44
N ASP A 486 4.90 9.25 -17.51
CA ASP A 486 5.70 8.02 -17.65
C ASP A 486 5.86 7.11 -16.42
N ALA A 487 5.53 5.83 -16.57
CA ALA A 487 5.69 4.78 -15.54
C ALA A 487 7.11 4.72 -14.95
N ALA A 488 8.11 5.13 -15.72
CA ALA A 488 9.48 5.30 -15.26
C ALA A 488 9.57 6.32 -14.11
N ARG A 489 8.95 7.49 -14.22
CA ARG A 489 8.94 8.51 -13.16
C ARG A 489 8.22 8.04 -11.90
N ALA A 490 7.13 7.28 -12.04
CA ALA A 490 6.43 6.72 -10.89
C ALA A 490 7.29 5.68 -10.16
N ARG A 491 8.02 4.83 -10.92
CA ARG A 491 9.02 3.90 -10.37
C ARG A 491 10.15 4.62 -9.66
N ASP A 492 10.72 5.67 -10.25
CA ASP A 492 11.81 6.44 -9.63
C ASP A 492 11.38 7.07 -8.30
N LYS A 493 10.18 7.65 -8.26
CA LYS A 493 9.60 8.22 -7.02
C LYS A 493 9.34 7.15 -5.96
N LEU A 494 8.85 5.99 -6.36
CA LEU A 494 8.61 4.87 -5.45
C LEU A 494 9.93 4.31 -4.91
N ALA A 495 10.96 4.19 -5.76
CA ALA A 495 12.30 3.76 -5.38
C ALA A 495 12.93 4.73 -4.37
N GLU A 496 12.87 6.05 -4.63
CA GLU A 496 13.37 7.07 -3.68
C GLU A 496 12.65 6.98 -2.34
N LEU A 497 11.32 6.84 -2.36
CA LEU A 497 10.52 6.70 -1.15
C LEU A 497 10.87 5.42 -0.37
N CYS A 498 10.97 4.29 -1.06
CA CYS A 498 11.32 3.00 -0.45
C CYS A 498 12.71 3.04 0.16
N ALA A 499 13.68 3.66 -0.50
CA ALA A 499 15.02 3.88 0.03
C ALA A 499 14.98 4.73 1.32
N VAL A 500 14.20 5.81 1.36
CA VAL A 500 14.04 6.60 2.59
C VAL A 500 13.38 5.78 3.71
N LEU A 501 12.41 4.93 3.39
CA LEU A 501 11.71 4.09 4.36
C LEU A 501 12.53 2.88 4.85
N SER A 502 13.57 2.49 4.11
CA SER A 502 14.39 1.32 4.41
C SER A 502 15.67 1.65 5.17
N VAL A 503 16.19 2.86 5.01
CA VAL A 503 17.35 3.35 5.77
C VAL A 503 17.00 3.40 7.27
N GLU A 504 17.97 3.01 8.12
CA GLU A 504 17.90 2.93 9.59
C GLU A 504 17.35 4.21 10.27
N HIS A 505 17.33 5.35 9.55
CA HIS A 505 16.76 6.63 9.96
C HIS A 505 15.22 6.68 10.07
N THR A 506 14.48 5.63 9.68
CA THR A 506 13.04 5.52 10.02
C THR A 506 12.75 4.86 11.35
N LEU A 507 13.78 4.39 12.08
CA LEU A 507 13.67 4.06 13.49
C LEU A 507 13.70 5.37 14.29
N THR A 508 12.79 6.28 13.98
CA THR A 508 12.58 7.47 14.78
C THR A 508 11.91 6.99 16.05
N ARG A 509 12.69 6.85 17.12
CA ARG A 509 12.14 6.83 18.46
C ARG A 509 11.55 8.22 18.67
N VAL A 510 10.25 8.38 18.49
CA VAL A 510 9.56 9.63 18.85
C VAL A 510 9.10 9.45 20.28
N TYR A 511 9.77 10.11 21.21
CA TYR A 511 9.50 10.00 22.65
C TYR A 511 9.60 8.54 23.17
N ASP A 512 8.47 7.89 23.47
CA ASP A 512 8.37 6.52 23.98
C ASP A 512 8.05 5.48 22.88
N THR A 513 7.76 5.93 21.67
CA THR A 513 7.27 5.08 20.59
C THR A 513 8.34 4.89 19.52
N GLN A 514 8.66 3.63 19.22
CA GLN A 514 9.51 3.27 18.09
C GLN A 514 8.66 3.04 16.84
N LEU A 515 8.87 3.88 15.83
CA LEU A 515 8.22 3.72 14.53
C LEU A 515 9.13 2.90 13.61
N TYR A 516 8.55 1.95 12.88
CA TYR A 516 9.29 1.09 11.94
C TYR A 516 8.68 1.28 10.55
N GLY A 517 9.31 2.11 9.71
CA GLY A 517 8.82 2.46 8.37
C GLY A 517 8.47 1.25 7.51
N LYS A 518 9.40 0.28 7.42
CA LYS A 518 9.21 -0.98 6.71
C LYS A 518 7.99 -1.79 7.20
N GLY A 519 7.79 -1.87 8.52
CA GLY A 519 6.68 -2.61 9.11
C GLY A 519 5.32 -1.99 8.77
N VAL A 520 5.22 -0.66 8.88
CA VAL A 520 4.00 0.08 8.52
C VAL A 520 3.72 0.01 7.03
N LEU A 521 4.75 0.12 6.18
CA LEU A 521 4.62 -0.04 4.72
C LEU A 521 4.11 -1.44 4.35
N THR A 522 4.63 -2.49 4.98
CA THR A 522 4.22 -3.88 4.73
C THR A 522 2.73 -4.07 5.04
N GLU A 523 2.26 -3.54 6.17
CA GLU A 523 0.84 -3.63 6.54
C GLU A 523 -0.06 -2.77 5.63
N ALA A 524 0.40 -1.58 5.24
CA ALA A 524 -0.29 -0.74 4.26
C ALA A 524 -0.45 -1.45 2.91
N LEU A 525 0.61 -2.09 2.41
CA LEU A 525 0.59 -2.87 1.17
C LEU A 525 -0.34 -4.08 1.27
N ARG A 526 -0.36 -4.80 2.39
CA ARG A 526 -1.31 -5.91 2.58
C ARG A 526 -2.76 -5.46 2.48
N LYS A 527 -3.10 -4.34 3.14
CA LYS A 527 -4.45 -3.78 3.08
C LYS A 527 -4.79 -3.29 1.67
N ASP A 528 -3.89 -2.51 1.06
CA ASP A 528 -4.09 -1.94 -0.27
C ASP A 528 -4.20 -3.01 -1.36
N PHE A 529 -3.35 -4.05 -1.31
CA PHE A 529 -3.37 -5.18 -2.22
C PHE A 529 -4.67 -5.99 -2.06
N GLY A 530 -5.13 -6.24 -0.84
CA GLY A 530 -6.40 -6.93 -0.61
C GLY A 530 -7.62 -6.16 -1.13
N GLU A 531 -7.61 -4.83 -1.00
CA GLU A 531 -8.62 -3.97 -1.62
C GLU A 531 -8.51 -3.97 -3.15
N TYR A 532 -7.30 -3.91 -3.69
CA TYR A 532 -7.06 -3.94 -5.14
C TYR A 532 -7.50 -5.26 -5.77
N VAL A 533 -7.18 -6.41 -5.17
CA VAL A 533 -7.63 -7.73 -5.65
C VAL A 533 -9.17 -7.80 -5.65
N ARG A 534 -9.83 -7.23 -4.64
CA ARG A 534 -11.30 -7.16 -4.59
C ARG A 534 -11.87 -6.28 -5.70
N ASP A 535 -11.27 -5.12 -5.95
CA ASP A 535 -11.66 -4.22 -7.04
C ASP A 535 -11.43 -4.87 -8.42
N ALA A 536 -10.35 -5.66 -8.57
CA ALA A 536 -10.07 -6.42 -9.79
C ALA A 536 -11.09 -7.55 -10.04
N LEU A 537 -11.60 -8.17 -8.98
CA LEU A 537 -12.58 -9.25 -9.06
C LEU A 537 -14.01 -8.78 -9.34
N TRP A 538 -14.43 -7.65 -8.75
CA TRP A 538 -15.83 -7.23 -8.75
C TRP A 538 -16.08 -5.90 -9.47
N GLY A 539 -15.03 -5.19 -9.85
CA GLY A 539 -15.14 -3.81 -10.30
C GLY A 539 -15.22 -2.83 -9.12
N ARG A 540 -14.56 -1.68 -9.29
CA ARG A 540 -14.40 -0.69 -8.22
C ARG A 540 -15.74 -0.16 -7.71
N GLY A 541 -15.99 -0.37 -6.42
CA GLY A 541 -17.20 0.15 -5.74
C GLY A 541 -18.52 -0.46 -6.23
N GLN A 542 -18.47 -1.55 -7.00
CA GLN A 542 -19.66 -2.26 -7.47
C GLN A 542 -20.13 -3.31 -6.45
N PRO A 543 -21.44 -3.61 -6.39
CA PRO A 543 -21.93 -4.70 -5.57
C PRO A 543 -21.43 -6.05 -6.11
N ARG A 544 -21.23 -7.04 -5.21
CA ARG A 544 -20.72 -8.38 -5.53
C ARG A 544 -21.75 -9.25 -6.26
N VAL A 545 -22.17 -8.81 -7.46
CA VAL A 545 -23.25 -9.44 -8.24
C VAL A 545 -22.68 -10.33 -9.33
N GLU A 546 -21.75 -9.81 -10.13
CA GLU A 546 -21.12 -10.52 -11.24
C GLU A 546 -19.60 -10.33 -11.18
N PRO A 547 -18.81 -11.43 -11.17
CA PRO A 547 -17.36 -11.32 -11.19
C PRO A 547 -16.87 -10.87 -12.57
N VAL A 548 -15.76 -10.13 -12.58
CA VAL A 548 -14.98 -9.83 -13.79
C VAL A 548 -14.44 -11.14 -14.38
N SER A 549 -14.17 -11.17 -15.68
CA SER A 549 -13.57 -12.34 -16.33
C SER A 549 -12.25 -12.72 -15.63
N PRO A 550 -12.07 -13.99 -15.22
CA PRO A 550 -10.89 -14.42 -14.47
C PRO A 550 -9.55 -14.05 -15.10
N SER A 551 -9.44 -14.07 -16.43
CA SER A 551 -8.24 -13.70 -17.17
C SER A 551 -7.84 -12.24 -16.95
N VAL A 552 -8.80 -11.32 -17.05
CA VAL A 552 -8.60 -9.88 -16.84
C VAL A 552 -8.25 -9.59 -15.37
N ALA A 553 -8.91 -10.29 -14.43
CA ALA A 553 -8.60 -10.16 -13.02
C ALA A 553 -7.19 -10.68 -12.68
N CYS A 554 -6.79 -11.84 -13.22
CA CYS A 554 -5.46 -12.43 -13.02
C CYS A 554 -4.36 -11.50 -13.54
N GLU A 555 -4.54 -10.98 -14.76
CA GLU A 555 -3.58 -10.07 -15.39
C GLU A 555 -3.47 -8.73 -14.64
N ALA A 556 -4.58 -8.19 -14.11
CA ALA A 556 -4.55 -7.01 -13.25
C ALA A 556 -3.76 -7.25 -11.95
N VAL A 557 -3.96 -8.41 -11.31
CA VAL A 557 -3.24 -8.80 -10.09
C VAL A 557 -1.75 -9.02 -10.36
N GLU A 558 -1.39 -9.69 -11.46
CA GLU A 558 -0.01 -9.89 -11.89
C GLU A 558 0.71 -8.56 -12.15
N ARG A 559 0.04 -7.58 -12.77
CA ARG A 559 0.60 -6.23 -12.97
C ARG A 559 0.87 -5.52 -11.65
N TYR A 560 -0.04 -5.62 -10.69
CA TYR A 560 0.17 -5.04 -9.37
C TYR A 560 1.33 -5.72 -8.64
N MET A 561 1.42 -7.05 -8.71
CA MET A 561 2.55 -7.81 -8.16
C MET A 561 3.87 -7.41 -8.83
N GLY A 562 3.87 -7.22 -10.16
CA GLY A 562 5.01 -6.68 -10.89
C GLY A 562 5.39 -5.26 -10.45
N ALA A 563 4.42 -4.39 -10.16
CA ALA A 563 4.68 -3.05 -9.62
C ALA A 563 5.25 -3.08 -8.20
N MET A 564 4.90 -4.08 -7.38
CA MET A 564 5.46 -4.27 -6.03
C MET A 564 6.94 -4.70 -6.04
N SER A 565 7.48 -5.21 -7.16
CA SER A 565 8.90 -5.59 -7.26
C SER A 565 9.84 -4.43 -6.90
N VAL A 566 9.48 -3.19 -7.23
CA VAL A 566 10.24 -1.99 -6.83
C VAL A 566 10.32 -1.87 -5.31
N VAL A 567 9.26 -2.24 -4.59
CA VAL A 567 9.29 -2.21 -3.11
C VAL A 567 10.19 -3.31 -2.57
N GLU A 568 10.23 -4.47 -3.22
CA GLU A 568 11.15 -5.56 -2.87
C GLU A 568 12.60 -5.12 -3.00
N ASP A 569 12.95 -4.52 -4.15
CA ASP A 569 14.30 -4.08 -4.48
C ASP A 569 14.84 -2.99 -3.53
N PHE A 570 14.00 -2.01 -3.18
CA PHE A 570 14.45 -0.81 -2.45
C PHE A 570 14.09 -0.80 -0.95
N ALA A 571 13.08 -1.56 -0.50
CA ALA A 571 12.68 -1.66 0.90
C ALA A 571 12.90 -3.04 1.54
N GLY A 572 13.31 -4.05 0.76
CA GLY A 572 13.53 -5.40 1.25
C GLY A 572 12.27 -6.03 1.86
N VAL A 573 11.08 -5.61 1.40
CA VAL A 573 9.79 -6.22 1.79
C VAL A 573 9.59 -7.44 0.91
N ALA A 574 9.46 -8.62 1.53
CA ALA A 574 9.17 -9.84 0.79
C ALA A 574 7.76 -9.76 0.20
N VAL A 575 7.66 -9.57 -1.13
CA VAL A 575 6.38 -9.49 -1.84
C VAL A 575 5.64 -10.82 -1.74
N VAL A 576 6.38 -11.93 -1.68
CA VAL A 576 5.83 -13.28 -1.43
C VAL A 576 5.06 -13.33 -0.11
N ASP A 577 5.60 -12.78 0.98
CA ASP A 577 4.93 -12.78 2.29
C ASP A 577 3.65 -11.94 2.27
N VAL A 578 3.68 -10.80 1.60
CA VAL A 578 2.51 -9.91 1.46
C VAL A 578 1.41 -10.61 0.66
N THR A 579 1.76 -11.17 -0.50
CA THR A 579 0.82 -11.83 -1.41
C THR A 579 0.25 -13.12 -0.81
N GLU A 580 1.07 -13.97 -0.21
CA GLU A 580 0.64 -15.20 0.46
C GLU A 580 -0.35 -14.90 1.60
N THR A 581 -0.05 -13.90 2.44
CA THR A 581 -0.91 -13.51 3.55
C THR A 581 -2.28 -13.03 3.06
N VAL A 582 -2.30 -12.19 2.02
CA VAL A 582 -3.54 -11.64 1.46
C VAL A 582 -4.35 -12.71 0.75
N PHE A 583 -3.73 -13.54 -0.10
CA PHE A 583 -4.44 -14.61 -0.80
C PHE A 583 -5.00 -15.67 0.15
N LYS A 584 -4.26 -16.08 1.18
CA LYS A 584 -4.80 -16.98 2.21
C LYS A 584 -6.02 -16.36 2.90
N ARG A 585 -5.94 -15.09 3.30
CA ARG A 585 -7.04 -14.39 3.97
C ARG A 585 -8.27 -14.21 3.08
N MET A 586 -8.09 -14.05 1.77
CA MET A 586 -9.18 -13.80 0.82
C MET A 586 -9.82 -15.08 0.28
N PHE A 587 -9.00 -16.08 -0.05
CA PHE A 587 -9.43 -17.24 -0.84
C PHE A 587 -9.51 -18.56 -0.10
N VAL A 588 -8.87 -18.68 1.07
CA VAL A 588 -8.84 -19.93 1.84
C VAL A 588 -9.78 -19.79 3.04
N ASP A 589 -10.89 -20.53 3.02
CA ASP A 589 -11.78 -20.64 4.17
C ASP A 589 -11.16 -21.65 5.17
N PRO A 590 -10.89 -21.28 6.43
CA PRO A 590 -10.35 -22.20 7.45
C PRO A 590 -11.25 -23.39 7.76
N THR A 591 -12.54 -23.32 7.41
CA THR A 591 -13.45 -24.48 7.50
C THR A 591 -13.10 -25.56 6.47
N SER A 592 -12.43 -25.21 5.38
CA SER A 592 -11.85 -26.16 4.46
C SER A 592 -10.61 -26.81 5.09
N ARG A 593 -10.60 -28.15 5.19
CA ARG A 593 -9.44 -28.87 5.72
C ARG A 593 -8.23 -28.67 4.81
N PRO A 594 -6.99 -28.69 5.33
CA PRO A 594 -5.77 -28.59 4.53
C PRO A 594 -5.69 -29.60 3.38
N ILE A 595 -4.85 -29.29 2.39
CA ILE A 595 -4.55 -30.16 1.25
C ILE A 595 -4.11 -31.55 1.73
N GLY A 596 -4.56 -32.60 1.03
CA GLY A 596 -4.20 -34.00 1.31
C GLY A 596 -4.95 -34.64 2.47
N GLN A 597 -5.81 -33.90 3.17
CA GLN A 597 -6.73 -34.47 4.15
C GLN A 597 -8.05 -34.89 3.48
N ARG A 598 -8.77 -35.85 4.08
CA ARG A 598 -10.10 -36.24 3.58
C ARG A 598 -11.07 -35.06 3.67
N PHE A 599 -11.96 -34.97 2.67
CA PHE A 599 -13.05 -33.99 2.67
C PHE A 599 -13.94 -34.23 3.90
N SER A 600 -14.36 -33.16 4.57
CA SER A 600 -15.42 -33.24 5.58
C SER A 600 -16.50 -32.24 5.25
N THR A 601 -17.74 -32.70 5.27
CA THR A 601 -18.94 -31.87 5.14
C THR A 601 -19.54 -31.49 6.49
N ASP A 602 -18.75 -31.57 7.59
CA ASP A 602 -19.18 -31.08 8.90
C ASP A 602 -19.79 -29.68 8.75
N ALA A 603 -21.01 -29.52 9.27
CA ALA A 603 -21.92 -28.40 9.06
C ALA A 603 -21.48 -27.09 9.75
N ALA A 604 -20.20 -26.74 9.69
CA ALA A 604 -19.76 -25.39 9.99
C ALA A 604 -20.38 -24.43 8.96
N GLN A 605 -20.96 -23.33 9.43
CA GLN A 605 -21.52 -22.29 8.59
C GLN A 605 -20.43 -21.80 7.63
N VAL A 606 -20.61 -22.04 6.34
CA VAL A 606 -19.78 -21.46 5.28
C VAL A 606 -19.78 -19.96 5.50
N ASN A 607 -18.60 -19.38 5.70
CA ASN A 607 -18.50 -17.95 5.90
C ASN A 607 -18.57 -17.26 4.53
N GLU A 608 -19.69 -16.63 4.21
CA GLU A 608 -19.88 -15.86 2.97
C GLU A 608 -18.95 -14.64 2.85
N SER A 609 -18.11 -14.37 3.87
CA SER A 609 -17.11 -13.30 3.83
C SER A 609 -15.94 -13.57 2.88
N TYR A 610 -15.60 -14.84 2.61
CA TYR A 610 -14.48 -15.21 1.74
C TYR A 610 -14.84 -15.03 0.26
N GLU A 611 -13.92 -14.47 -0.53
CA GLU A 611 -14.19 -14.14 -1.94
C GLU A 611 -14.43 -15.41 -2.77
N THR A 612 -13.72 -16.52 -2.47
CA THR A 612 -13.95 -17.83 -3.10
C THR A 612 -15.38 -18.31 -2.92
N ASN A 613 -15.99 -18.07 -1.76
CA ASN A 613 -17.36 -18.52 -1.49
C ASN A 613 -18.36 -17.72 -2.32
N VAL A 614 -18.19 -16.40 -2.42
CA VAL A 614 -19.05 -15.54 -3.23
C VAL A 614 -18.93 -15.85 -4.73
N ILE A 615 -17.70 -16.03 -5.23
CA ILE A 615 -17.41 -16.43 -6.62
C ILE A 615 -18.08 -17.77 -6.93
N THR A 616 -17.89 -18.77 -6.06
CA THR A 616 -18.48 -20.10 -6.24
C THR A 616 -20.01 -20.04 -6.24
N GLY A 617 -20.60 -19.24 -5.34
CA GLY A 617 -22.04 -19.01 -5.31
C GLY A 617 -22.59 -18.41 -6.61
N TRP A 618 -21.83 -17.52 -7.26
CA TRP A 618 -22.19 -17.02 -8.59
C TRP A 618 -22.17 -18.13 -9.64
N TYR A 619 -21.09 -18.92 -9.72
CA TYR A 619 -20.99 -20.04 -10.66
C TYR A 619 -22.14 -21.05 -10.46
N VAL A 620 -22.43 -21.42 -9.22
CA VAL A 620 -23.55 -22.32 -8.89
C VAL A 620 -24.87 -21.76 -9.40
N ARG A 621 -25.18 -20.48 -9.13
CA ARG A 621 -26.42 -19.84 -9.59
C ARG A 621 -26.53 -19.78 -11.11
N GLN A 622 -25.43 -19.53 -11.82
CA GLN A 622 -25.45 -19.48 -13.28
C GLN A 622 -25.58 -20.87 -13.91
N LEU A 623 -24.84 -21.86 -13.41
CA LEU A 623 -24.76 -23.21 -14.00
C LEU A 623 -26.00 -24.08 -13.74
N THR A 624 -26.75 -23.80 -12.67
CA THR A 624 -28.01 -24.50 -12.32
C THR A 624 -29.26 -23.84 -12.92
N ARG A 625 -29.12 -22.65 -13.52
CA ARG A 625 -30.20 -21.93 -14.18
C ARG A 625 -30.67 -22.68 -15.44
N SER A 626 -31.97 -22.61 -15.72
CA SER A 626 -32.53 -23.17 -16.95
C SER A 626 -32.03 -22.41 -18.20
N GLY A 627 -31.82 -23.15 -19.29
CA GLY A 627 -31.36 -22.57 -20.57
C GLY A 627 -29.83 -22.39 -20.70
N VAL A 628 -29.05 -22.93 -19.76
CA VAL A 628 -27.58 -23.04 -19.86
C VAL A 628 -27.22 -24.41 -20.39
N TYR A 629 -26.28 -24.49 -21.34
CA TYR A 629 -25.78 -25.76 -21.87
C TYR A 629 -24.25 -25.76 -22.03
N TYR A 630 -23.65 -26.94 -21.89
CA TYR A 630 -22.21 -27.15 -22.12
C TYR A 630 -21.93 -27.48 -23.59
N SER A 631 -20.81 -26.98 -24.13
CA SER A 631 -20.30 -27.32 -25.47
C SER A 631 -19.06 -28.19 -25.32
N THR A 632 -19.10 -29.43 -25.82
CA THR A 632 -17.94 -30.35 -25.74
C THR A 632 -16.80 -29.90 -26.65
N THR A 633 -17.10 -29.32 -27.80
CA THR A 633 -16.10 -28.84 -28.76
C THR A 633 -15.33 -27.62 -28.25
N GLN A 634 -16.03 -26.67 -27.62
CA GLN A 634 -15.44 -25.43 -27.12
C GLN A 634 -15.02 -25.50 -25.65
N ARG A 635 -15.38 -26.58 -24.94
CA ARG A 635 -15.14 -26.79 -23.50
C ARG A 635 -15.52 -25.58 -22.65
N ALA A 636 -16.74 -25.09 -22.85
CA ALA A 636 -17.30 -23.92 -22.16
C ALA A 636 -18.82 -24.03 -22.02
N PHE A 637 -19.40 -23.28 -21.08
CA PHE A 637 -20.85 -23.15 -20.92
C PHE A 637 -21.38 -21.95 -21.69
N PHE A 638 -22.56 -22.12 -22.29
CA PHE A 638 -23.27 -21.10 -23.04
C PHE A 638 -24.65 -20.89 -22.43
N SER A 639 -25.10 -19.64 -22.42
CA SER A 639 -26.46 -19.27 -22.02
C SER A 639 -27.04 -18.33 -23.06
N LYS A 640 -28.38 -18.34 -23.19
CA LYS A 640 -29.09 -17.35 -24.01
C LYS A 640 -29.12 -15.96 -23.37
N HIS A 641 -28.90 -15.88 -22.05
CA HIS A 641 -29.10 -14.65 -21.28
C HIS A 641 -27.80 -14.01 -20.79
N ALA A 642 -26.67 -14.72 -20.83
CA ALA A 642 -25.38 -14.25 -20.35
C ALA A 642 -24.24 -14.88 -21.15
N ARG A 643 -23.13 -14.14 -21.33
CA ARG A 643 -21.92 -14.63 -22.00
C ARG A 643 -21.06 -15.47 -21.04
N LEU A 644 -21.58 -16.64 -20.64
CA LEU A 644 -20.88 -17.55 -19.72
C LEU A 644 -19.55 -18.09 -20.27
N GLU A 645 -19.35 -18.04 -21.59
CA GLU A 645 -18.09 -18.35 -22.27
C GLU A 645 -16.91 -17.51 -21.75
N ALA A 646 -17.17 -16.26 -21.36
CA ALA A 646 -16.20 -15.32 -20.83
C ALA A 646 -15.74 -15.64 -19.39
N HIS A 647 -16.34 -16.64 -18.74
CA HIS A 647 -16.01 -17.06 -17.38
C HIS A 647 -15.74 -18.56 -17.25
N THR A 648 -16.24 -19.37 -18.19
CA THR A 648 -16.19 -20.85 -18.09
C THR A 648 -15.33 -21.53 -19.15
N SER A 649 -14.75 -20.77 -20.08
CA SER A 649 -13.82 -21.34 -21.06
C SER A 649 -12.56 -21.88 -20.37
N ILE A 650 -11.87 -22.82 -21.00
CA ILE A 650 -10.65 -23.42 -20.43
C ILE A 650 -9.56 -22.38 -20.11
N LYS A 651 -9.46 -21.29 -20.89
CA LYS A 651 -8.53 -20.18 -20.63
C LYS A 651 -8.89 -19.44 -19.34
N GLU A 652 -10.18 -19.17 -19.15
CA GLU A 652 -10.72 -18.48 -17.98
C GLU A 652 -10.60 -19.35 -16.73
N LEU A 653 -10.90 -20.64 -16.83
CA LEU A 653 -10.74 -21.59 -15.73
C LEU A 653 -9.27 -21.74 -15.31
N ARG A 654 -8.32 -21.71 -16.26
CA ARG A 654 -6.88 -21.69 -15.93
C ARG A 654 -6.49 -20.42 -15.19
N SER A 655 -7.00 -19.26 -15.63
CA SER A 655 -6.73 -17.98 -14.96
C SER A 655 -7.34 -17.94 -13.56
N LEU A 656 -8.55 -18.48 -13.39
CA LEU A 656 -9.20 -18.66 -12.09
C LEU A 656 -8.39 -19.58 -11.17
N CYS A 657 -7.89 -20.71 -11.68
CA CYS A 657 -7.06 -21.62 -10.92
C CYS A 657 -5.70 -21.02 -10.53
N SER A 658 -5.11 -20.18 -11.39
CA SER A 658 -3.89 -19.42 -11.09
C SER A 658 -4.09 -18.48 -9.90
N LEU A 659 -5.22 -17.75 -9.87
CA LEU A 659 -5.55 -16.81 -8.80
C LEU A 659 -5.90 -17.50 -7.47
N LEU A 660 -6.70 -18.57 -7.51
CA LEU A 660 -7.15 -19.28 -6.31
C LEU A 660 -6.06 -20.19 -5.71
N GLY A 661 -5.23 -20.78 -6.58
CA GLY A 661 -4.32 -21.86 -6.23
C GLY A 661 -5.04 -23.13 -5.75
N PRO A 662 -4.28 -24.20 -5.40
CA PRO A 662 -4.86 -25.48 -4.98
C PRO A 662 -5.76 -25.36 -3.75
N SER A 663 -5.36 -24.56 -2.75
CA SER A 663 -6.13 -24.35 -1.52
C SER A 663 -7.45 -23.62 -1.77
N GLY A 664 -7.46 -22.62 -2.65
CA GLY A 664 -8.68 -21.90 -3.03
C GLY A 664 -9.62 -22.77 -3.87
N VAL A 665 -9.08 -23.54 -4.82
CA VAL A 665 -9.88 -24.50 -5.62
C VAL A 665 -10.48 -25.59 -4.73
N ARG A 666 -9.76 -26.06 -3.71
CA ARG A 666 -10.28 -27.01 -2.72
C ARG A 666 -11.45 -26.42 -1.91
N THR A 667 -11.38 -25.14 -1.52
CA THR A 667 -12.49 -24.43 -0.87
C THR A 667 -13.70 -24.34 -1.80
N MET A 668 -13.48 -24.02 -3.07
CA MET A 668 -14.52 -23.98 -4.10
C MET A 668 -15.14 -25.38 -4.34
N GLU A 669 -14.33 -26.43 -4.40
CA GLU A 669 -14.79 -27.82 -4.51
C GLU A 669 -15.65 -28.25 -3.33
N HIS A 670 -15.29 -27.86 -2.09
CA HIS A 670 -16.09 -28.15 -0.91
C HIS A 670 -17.52 -27.58 -1.02
N MET A 671 -17.62 -26.33 -1.46
CA MET A 671 -18.90 -25.66 -1.74
C MET A 671 -19.68 -26.32 -2.89
N LEU A 672 -18.99 -26.70 -3.98
CA LEU A 672 -19.62 -27.38 -5.11
C LEU A 672 -20.15 -28.77 -4.72
N VAL A 673 -19.43 -29.52 -3.86
CA VAL A 673 -19.89 -30.81 -3.31
C VAL A 673 -21.14 -30.61 -2.46
N LYS A 674 -21.17 -29.59 -1.61
CA LYS A 674 -22.34 -29.26 -0.79
C LYS A 674 -23.56 -28.95 -1.66
N GLU A 675 -23.39 -28.23 -2.76
CA GLU A 675 -24.49 -27.97 -3.69
C GLU A 675 -24.92 -29.25 -4.44
N CYS A 676 -23.97 -30.07 -4.87
CA CYS A 676 -24.27 -31.39 -5.45
C CYS A 676 -25.11 -32.24 -4.49
N LEU A 677 -24.77 -32.23 -3.20
CA LEU A 677 -25.50 -32.92 -2.15
C LEU A 677 -26.94 -32.40 -2.01
N LEU A 678 -27.17 -31.09 -2.09
CA LEU A 678 -28.52 -30.51 -2.08
C LEU A 678 -29.35 -30.94 -3.29
N LEU A 679 -28.76 -30.98 -4.48
CA LEU A 679 -29.43 -31.46 -5.70
C LEU A 679 -29.77 -32.96 -5.62
N VAL A 680 -28.87 -33.79 -5.07
CA VAL A 680 -29.13 -35.22 -4.84
C VAL A 680 -30.23 -35.40 -3.79
N LYS A 681 -30.29 -34.58 -2.73
CA LYS A 681 -31.38 -34.59 -1.74
C LYS A 681 -32.72 -34.20 -2.35
N SER A 682 -32.74 -33.22 -3.26
CA SER A 682 -33.93 -32.86 -4.02
C SER A 682 -34.44 -34.04 -4.86
N PHE A 683 -33.53 -34.74 -5.56
CA PHE A 683 -33.88 -35.95 -6.31
C PHE A 683 -34.35 -37.10 -5.39
N HIS A 684 -33.73 -37.27 -4.22
CA HIS A 684 -34.18 -38.25 -3.22
C HIS A 684 -35.60 -37.95 -2.72
N ALA A 685 -35.95 -36.68 -2.51
CA ALA A 685 -37.32 -36.28 -2.15
C ALA A 685 -38.32 -36.64 -3.27
N PHE A 686 -37.96 -36.44 -4.54
CA PHE A 686 -38.77 -36.87 -5.68
C PHE A 686 -39.02 -38.39 -5.69
N LEU A 687 -38.00 -39.21 -5.36
CA LEU A 687 -38.15 -40.66 -5.25
C LEU A 687 -39.13 -41.05 -4.14
N LYS A 688 -39.08 -40.38 -2.99
CA LYS A 688 -40.00 -40.63 -1.87
C LYS A 688 -41.46 -40.33 -2.24
N ILE A 689 -41.71 -39.19 -2.90
CA ILE A 689 -43.05 -38.78 -3.31
C ILE A 689 -43.66 -39.76 -4.32
N ASN A 690 -42.83 -40.31 -5.21
CA ASN A 690 -43.28 -41.18 -6.30
C ASN A 690 -43.09 -42.69 -6.02
N ALA A 691 -42.69 -43.08 -4.81
CA ALA A 691 -42.30 -44.47 -4.48
C ALA A 691 -43.36 -45.51 -4.84
N ALA A 692 -44.64 -45.24 -4.56
CA ALA A 692 -45.76 -46.14 -4.88
C ALA A 692 -45.98 -46.29 -6.39
N LYS A 693 -45.86 -45.19 -7.16
CA LYS A 693 -46.00 -45.20 -8.62
C LYS A 693 -44.84 -45.92 -9.29
N LEU A 694 -43.61 -45.70 -8.81
CA LEU A 694 -42.41 -46.36 -9.31
C LEU A 694 -42.42 -47.87 -9.02
N LYS A 695 -42.93 -48.29 -7.86
CA LYS A 695 -43.13 -49.70 -7.52
C LYS A 695 -44.15 -50.37 -8.43
N ALA A 696 -45.29 -49.72 -8.70
CA ALA A 696 -46.30 -50.22 -9.62
C ALA A 696 -45.76 -50.40 -11.05
N VAL A 697 -44.88 -49.49 -11.52
CA VAL A 697 -44.21 -49.65 -12.81
C VAL A 697 -43.17 -50.79 -12.77
N SER A 698 -42.49 -50.99 -11.65
CA SER A 698 -41.53 -52.08 -11.48
C SER A 698 -42.19 -53.47 -11.51
N ASP A 699 -43.32 -53.63 -10.84
CA ASP A 699 -44.02 -54.91 -10.71
C ASP A 699 -44.64 -55.36 -12.06
N ASP A 700 -45.06 -54.41 -12.90
CA ASP A 700 -45.64 -54.66 -14.24
C ASP A 700 -44.59 -55.00 -15.32
N ASN A 701 -43.34 -54.55 -15.17
CA ASN A 701 -42.36 -54.48 -16.26
C ASN A 701 -41.40 -55.69 -16.33
N ALA A 702 -41.74 -56.81 -15.69
CA ALA A 702 -40.95 -58.04 -15.77
C ALA A 702 -40.86 -58.64 -17.19
N SER A 703 -41.70 -58.20 -18.16
CA SER A 703 -41.64 -58.71 -19.55
C SER A 703 -42.12 -57.79 -20.68
N ARG A 704 -42.73 -56.60 -20.44
CA ARG A 704 -43.28 -55.75 -21.52
C ARG A 704 -43.10 -54.25 -21.27
N ALA A 705 -42.34 -53.58 -22.15
CA ALA A 705 -42.23 -52.12 -22.18
C ALA A 705 -43.15 -51.55 -23.28
N ASP A 706 -44.46 -51.56 -23.04
CA ASP A 706 -45.47 -50.99 -23.97
C ASP A 706 -45.60 -49.46 -23.80
N ALA A 707 -46.21 -48.78 -24.77
CA ALA A 707 -46.48 -47.33 -24.74
C ALA A 707 -47.27 -46.86 -23.48
N SER A 708 -47.99 -47.78 -22.83
CA SER A 708 -48.72 -47.56 -21.56
C SER A 708 -47.82 -47.47 -20.32
N VAL A 709 -46.60 -48.01 -20.37
CA VAL A 709 -45.59 -47.88 -19.30
C VAL A 709 -44.92 -46.51 -19.39
N LEU A 710 -44.65 -46.06 -20.61
CA LEU A 710 -44.06 -44.74 -20.87
C LEU A 710 -45.00 -43.59 -20.50
N SER A 711 -46.31 -43.73 -20.73
CA SER A 711 -47.30 -42.72 -20.29
C SER A 711 -47.40 -42.61 -18.76
N ARG A 712 -47.28 -43.73 -18.04
CA ARG A 712 -47.24 -43.75 -16.56
C ARG A 712 -45.96 -43.15 -16.00
N LEU A 713 -44.82 -43.42 -16.64
CA LEU A 713 -43.52 -42.83 -16.31
C LEU A 713 -43.44 -41.32 -16.61
N ALA A 714 -44.24 -40.83 -17.57
CA ALA A 714 -44.39 -39.41 -17.87
C ALA A 714 -45.33 -38.67 -16.89
N GLY A 715 -46.19 -39.40 -16.15
CA GLY A 715 -47.17 -38.86 -15.20
C GLY A 715 -46.70 -38.78 -13.74
N LEU A 716 -45.38 -38.84 -13.51
CA LEU A 716 -44.79 -38.67 -12.18
C LEU A 716 -44.91 -37.22 -11.72
N SER A 717 -45.18 -37.02 -10.43
CA SER A 717 -45.29 -35.67 -9.85
C SER A 717 -43.90 -35.07 -9.65
N GLN A 718 -43.74 -33.78 -9.98
CA GLN A 718 -42.46 -33.03 -9.88
C GLN A 718 -41.34 -33.58 -10.80
N LEU A 719 -41.71 -34.17 -11.94
CA LEU A 719 -40.74 -34.69 -12.91
C LEU A 719 -39.86 -33.59 -13.52
N GLU A 720 -40.41 -32.39 -13.74
CA GLU A 720 -39.66 -31.24 -14.26
C GLU A 720 -38.65 -30.70 -13.25
N ASP A 721 -39.04 -30.58 -11.98
CA ASP A 721 -38.14 -30.16 -10.89
C ASP A 721 -36.99 -31.17 -10.69
N ALA A 722 -37.31 -32.48 -10.75
CA ALA A 722 -36.31 -33.55 -10.67
C ALA A 722 -35.39 -33.56 -11.90
N ALA A 723 -35.91 -33.27 -13.09
CA ALA A 723 -35.11 -33.10 -14.30
C ALA A 723 -34.18 -31.90 -14.17
N GLN A 724 -34.66 -30.75 -13.72
CA GLN A 724 -33.83 -29.56 -13.52
C GLN A 724 -32.75 -29.78 -12.44
N ALA A 725 -33.08 -30.49 -11.35
CA ALA A 725 -32.10 -30.85 -10.31
C ALA A 725 -30.98 -31.76 -10.85
N MET A 726 -31.35 -32.77 -11.65
CA MET A 726 -30.38 -33.71 -12.24
C MET A 726 -29.57 -33.08 -13.40
N LEU A 727 -30.16 -32.16 -14.16
CA LEU A 727 -29.44 -31.36 -15.16
C LEU A 727 -28.46 -30.40 -14.50
N GLY A 728 -28.87 -29.72 -13.42
CA GLY A 728 -27.99 -28.88 -12.61
C GLY A 728 -26.83 -29.68 -12.02
N LEU A 729 -27.09 -30.90 -11.53
CA LEU A 729 -26.06 -31.81 -11.04
C LEU A 729 -25.08 -32.19 -12.16
N GLY A 730 -25.59 -32.40 -13.38
CA GLY A 730 -24.79 -32.62 -14.60
C GLY A 730 -23.89 -31.45 -14.94
N SER A 731 -24.42 -30.22 -14.93
CA SER A 731 -23.64 -28.99 -15.13
C SER A 731 -22.51 -28.88 -14.12
N LEU A 732 -22.78 -29.12 -12.83
CA LEU A 732 -21.78 -29.02 -11.77
C LEU A 732 -20.69 -30.10 -11.91
N PHE A 733 -21.04 -31.34 -12.30
CA PHE A 733 -20.04 -32.39 -12.52
C PHE A 733 -19.10 -32.09 -13.68
N VAL A 734 -19.66 -31.61 -14.80
CA VAL A 734 -18.85 -31.19 -15.94
C VAL A 734 -17.96 -30.01 -15.53
N PHE A 735 -18.52 -29.00 -14.86
CA PHE A 735 -17.75 -27.84 -14.38
C PHE A 735 -16.61 -28.24 -13.45
N ARG A 736 -16.85 -29.11 -12.47
CA ARG A 736 -15.81 -29.63 -11.56
C ARG A 736 -14.70 -30.38 -12.30
N ARG A 737 -15.06 -31.18 -13.32
CA ARG A 737 -14.08 -31.87 -14.17
C ARG A 737 -13.22 -30.88 -14.96
N GLU A 738 -13.84 -29.87 -15.58
CA GLU A 738 -13.10 -28.84 -16.32
C GLU A 738 -12.23 -27.98 -15.40
N LEU A 739 -12.71 -27.65 -14.20
CA LEU A 739 -11.96 -26.92 -13.16
C LEU A 739 -10.71 -27.68 -12.72
N ARG A 740 -10.83 -28.99 -12.44
CA ARG A 740 -9.67 -29.84 -12.11
C ARG A 740 -8.69 -29.99 -13.27
N SER A 741 -9.21 -30.16 -14.49
CA SER A 741 -8.38 -30.21 -15.69
C SER A 741 -7.60 -28.90 -15.89
N ALA A 742 -8.22 -27.75 -15.60
CA ALA A 742 -7.56 -26.46 -15.63
C ALA A 742 -6.50 -26.35 -14.53
N LEU A 743 -6.80 -26.76 -13.30
CA LEU A 743 -5.84 -26.76 -12.19
C LEU A 743 -4.62 -27.62 -12.50
N ALA A 744 -4.81 -28.86 -12.98
CA ALA A 744 -3.72 -29.74 -13.38
C ALA A 744 -2.84 -29.12 -14.48
N SER A 745 -3.45 -28.37 -15.40
CA SER A 745 -2.73 -27.64 -16.46
C SER A 745 -1.93 -26.44 -15.96
N VAL A 746 -2.31 -25.83 -14.83
CA VAL A 746 -1.59 -24.70 -14.20
C VAL A 746 -0.45 -25.22 -13.30
N LEU A 747 -0.63 -26.37 -12.66
CA LEU A 747 0.38 -26.95 -11.77
C LEU A 747 1.49 -27.70 -12.53
N SER A 748 1.22 -28.20 -13.74
CA SER A 748 2.20 -28.95 -14.53
C SER A 748 3.51 -28.22 -14.88
N PRO A 749 3.55 -26.88 -15.13
CA PRO A 749 4.77 -26.14 -15.46
C PRO A 749 5.49 -25.54 -14.23
N SER A 750 4.82 -25.44 -13.08
CA SER A 750 5.37 -24.81 -11.85
C SER A 750 6.12 -25.83 -10.97
N THR A 751 6.85 -25.38 -9.94
CA THR A 751 7.77 -26.10 -8.99
C THR A 751 7.23 -27.39 -8.32
N ILE A 752 5.99 -27.78 -8.63
CA ILE A 752 5.32 -29.00 -8.22
C ILE A 752 5.54 -30.19 -9.19
N PRO A 753 6.38 -30.22 -10.27
CA PRO A 753 6.32 -31.32 -11.22
C PRO A 753 6.78 -32.63 -10.60
N GLN A 754 7.67 -32.59 -9.60
CA GLN A 754 8.17 -33.78 -8.92
C GLN A 754 7.15 -34.38 -7.95
N ALA A 755 6.51 -33.54 -7.11
CA ALA A 755 5.45 -33.98 -6.21
C ALA A 755 4.17 -34.40 -6.98
N PHE A 756 3.84 -33.66 -8.04
CA PHE A 756 2.75 -33.97 -8.96
C PHE A 756 3.00 -35.28 -9.72
N ALA A 757 4.19 -35.45 -10.32
CA ALA A 757 4.56 -36.70 -10.99
C ALA A 757 4.61 -37.88 -10.02
N ALA A 758 5.10 -37.68 -8.79
CA ALA A 758 5.08 -38.71 -7.76
C ALA A 758 3.64 -39.09 -7.35
N ALA A 759 2.74 -38.12 -7.16
CA ALA A 759 1.33 -38.36 -6.86
C ALA A 759 0.62 -39.10 -8.00
N VAL A 760 0.82 -38.65 -9.26
CA VAL A 760 0.27 -39.29 -10.47
C VAL A 760 0.78 -40.72 -10.63
N ALA A 761 2.09 -40.95 -10.45
CA ALA A 761 2.71 -42.26 -10.58
C ALA A 761 2.26 -43.25 -9.49
N ALA A 762 1.97 -42.75 -8.28
CA ALA A 762 1.57 -43.58 -7.14
C ALA A 762 0.05 -43.87 -7.10
N THR A 763 -0.77 -43.19 -7.91
CA THR A 763 -2.24 -43.35 -7.93
C THR A 763 -2.73 -44.73 -8.43
N PRO A 764 -2.13 -45.37 -9.46
CA PRO A 764 -2.59 -46.67 -9.95
C PRO A 764 -2.00 -47.89 -9.21
N GLN A 765 -1.00 -47.71 -8.33
CA GLN A 765 -0.19 -48.81 -7.79
C GLN A 765 -0.30 -49.03 -6.27
N ALA A 766 -1.11 -48.24 -5.55
CA ALA A 766 -1.16 -48.32 -4.09
C ALA A 766 -2.09 -49.44 -3.57
N VAL A 767 -1.46 -50.39 -2.87
CA VAL A 767 -2.04 -51.46 -2.06
C VAL A 767 -3.03 -50.92 -1.02
N ALA A 768 -4.17 -51.60 -0.86
CA ALA A 768 -5.25 -51.41 0.12
C ALA A 768 -5.90 -49.98 0.19
N PRO A 769 -7.23 -49.87 -0.04
CA PRO A 769 -7.94 -48.58 -0.23
C PRO A 769 -7.93 -47.62 0.98
N GLU A 770 -7.61 -48.09 2.19
CA GLU A 770 -7.59 -47.25 3.39
C GLU A 770 -6.24 -46.53 3.61
N ALA A 771 -5.12 -47.14 3.22
CA ALA A 771 -3.77 -46.60 3.44
C ALA A 771 -3.36 -45.56 2.38
N SER A 772 -3.94 -45.62 1.18
CA SER A 772 -3.69 -44.70 0.06
C SER A 772 -4.61 -43.47 0.05
N ALA A 773 -5.60 -43.39 0.95
CA ALA A 773 -6.62 -42.33 0.92
C ALA A 773 -6.07 -40.89 1.01
N PRO A 774 -5.05 -40.57 1.84
CA PRO A 774 -4.45 -39.22 1.85
C PRO A 774 -3.73 -38.88 0.54
N LEU A 775 -3.12 -39.88 -0.10
CA LEU A 775 -2.45 -39.73 -1.39
C LEU A 775 -3.45 -39.48 -2.52
N HIS A 776 -4.59 -40.19 -2.51
CA HIS A 776 -5.71 -39.92 -3.43
C HIS A 776 -6.34 -38.54 -3.21
N ALA A 777 -6.48 -38.10 -1.95
CA ALA A 777 -6.95 -36.76 -1.62
C ALA A 777 -5.97 -35.68 -2.12
N PHE A 778 -4.67 -35.90 -1.95
CA PHE A 778 -3.63 -35.01 -2.45
C PHE A 778 -3.62 -34.94 -3.99
N ALA A 779 -3.72 -36.09 -4.67
CA ALA A 779 -3.80 -36.15 -6.12
C ALA A 779 -5.05 -35.41 -6.65
N HIS A 780 -6.19 -35.59 -5.98
CA HIS A 780 -7.44 -34.89 -6.27
C HIS A 780 -7.30 -33.37 -6.10
N ASP A 781 -6.67 -32.91 -5.02
CA ASP A 781 -6.36 -31.50 -4.77
C ASP A 781 -5.39 -30.89 -5.79
N CYS A 782 -4.63 -31.72 -6.50
CA CYS A 782 -3.75 -31.31 -7.61
C CYS A 782 -4.45 -31.35 -8.98
N GLY A 783 -5.76 -31.65 -9.03
CA GLY A 783 -6.53 -31.73 -10.27
C GLY A 783 -6.44 -33.08 -10.99
N VAL A 784 -5.88 -34.11 -10.35
CA VAL A 784 -5.79 -35.47 -10.90
C VAL A 784 -6.96 -36.29 -10.38
N SER A 785 -7.89 -36.65 -11.27
CA SER A 785 -8.97 -37.59 -10.92
C SER A 785 -8.49 -39.03 -11.15
N PRO A 786 -8.61 -39.95 -10.19
CA PRO A 786 -8.32 -41.36 -10.42
C PRO A 786 -9.31 -41.93 -11.48
N PRO A 787 -8.84 -42.75 -12.44
CA PRO A 787 -9.65 -43.23 -13.55
C PRO A 787 -10.71 -44.29 -13.20
N GLU A 788 -10.85 -44.72 -11.94
CA GLU A 788 -11.54 -45.98 -11.61
C GLU A 788 -12.84 -45.85 -10.81
N TRP A 789 -13.21 -44.66 -10.29
CA TRP A 789 -14.43 -44.52 -9.48
C TRP A 789 -15.54 -43.70 -10.20
N PRO A 790 -16.75 -44.27 -10.41
CA PRO A 790 -17.86 -43.62 -11.12
C PRO A 790 -18.52 -42.45 -10.38
N ALA A 791 -18.27 -42.30 -9.08
CA ALA A 791 -18.78 -41.21 -8.26
C ALA A 791 -17.63 -40.38 -7.70
N ASP A 792 -17.89 -39.15 -7.25
CA ASP A 792 -16.86 -38.37 -6.57
C ASP A 792 -16.68 -38.91 -5.13
N VAL A 793 -15.45 -39.22 -4.72
CA VAL A 793 -15.15 -39.73 -3.35
C VAL A 793 -15.65 -38.74 -2.29
N ALA A 794 -15.49 -37.43 -2.53
CA ALA A 794 -15.95 -36.40 -1.61
C ALA A 794 -17.49 -36.35 -1.53
N LEU A 795 -18.19 -36.54 -2.66
CA LEU A 795 -19.65 -36.60 -2.69
C LEU A 795 -20.17 -37.87 -1.99
N LYS A 796 -19.46 -38.99 -2.14
CA LYS A 796 -19.80 -40.25 -1.48
C LYS A 796 -19.69 -40.12 0.03
N GLU A 797 -18.56 -39.60 0.53
CA GLU A 797 -18.34 -39.35 1.96
C GLU A 797 -19.44 -38.42 2.52
N ALA A 798 -19.73 -37.33 1.83
CA ALA A 798 -20.79 -36.38 2.18
C ALA A 798 -22.18 -37.03 2.27
N LEU A 799 -22.54 -37.84 1.28
CA LEU A 799 -23.82 -38.55 1.26
C LEU A 799 -23.92 -39.60 2.36
N THR A 800 -22.83 -40.34 2.63
CA THR A 800 -22.82 -41.35 3.71
C THR A 800 -22.92 -40.72 5.11
N ALA A 801 -22.39 -39.51 5.29
CA ALA A 801 -22.52 -38.77 6.55
C ALA A 801 -23.97 -38.31 6.79
N ASP A 802 -24.65 -37.81 5.74
CA ASP A 802 -26.00 -37.24 5.87
C ASP A 802 -27.15 -38.26 5.79
N LEU A 803 -27.04 -39.26 4.91
CA LEU A 803 -28.09 -40.25 4.65
C LEU A 803 -27.81 -41.62 5.32
N GLY A 804 -26.66 -41.76 6.00
CA GLY A 804 -26.15 -43.03 6.52
C GLY A 804 -25.52 -43.91 5.43
N PRO A 805 -24.95 -45.08 5.79
CA PRO A 805 -24.33 -45.98 4.83
C PRO A 805 -25.38 -46.52 3.85
N LEU A 806 -25.28 -46.12 2.58
CA LEU A 806 -26.04 -46.62 1.42
C LEU A 806 -25.61 -48.06 1.06
N SER A 807 -25.63 -48.96 2.05
CA SER A 807 -25.30 -50.37 1.82
C SER A 807 -26.37 -51.05 0.95
N ALA A 808 -25.98 -52.09 0.22
CA ALA A 808 -26.89 -52.84 -0.63
C ALA A 808 -28.10 -53.47 0.11
N GLY A 809 -28.06 -53.54 1.44
CA GLY A 809 -29.20 -53.96 2.28
C GLY A 809 -30.21 -52.83 2.54
N ALA A 810 -29.74 -51.60 2.72
CA ALA A 810 -30.58 -50.41 2.91
C ALA A 810 -31.30 -50.01 1.61
N VAL A 811 -30.63 -50.17 0.46
CA VAL A 811 -31.19 -49.88 -0.87
C VAL A 811 -32.29 -50.87 -1.28
N LYS A 812 -32.17 -52.14 -0.87
CA LYS A 812 -33.19 -53.17 -1.15
C LYS A 812 -34.49 -52.99 -0.36
N LYS A 813 -34.50 -52.21 0.72
CA LYS A 813 -35.66 -51.95 1.59
C LYS A 813 -36.05 -50.47 1.69
N GLY A 814 -35.34 -49.59 0.99
CA GLY A 814 -35.45 -48.14 1.15
C GLY A 814 -35.88 -47.39 -0.12
N ASP A 815 -35.91 -46.06 -0.01
CA ASP A 815 -36.46 -45.13 -1.01
C ASP A 815 -35.72 -45.15 -2.37
N TRP A 816 -34.54 -45.79 -2.45
CA TRP A 816 -33.70 -45.90 -3.65
C TRP A 816 -33.97 -47.14 -4.51
N GLN A 817 -34.84 -48.06 -4.07
CA GLN A 817 -35.07 -49.36 -4.72
C GLN A 817 -35.48 -49.26 -6.20
N HIS A 818 -36.22 -48.22 -6.57
CA HIS A 818 -36.79 -48.05 -7.92
C HIS A 818 -36.12 -46.91 -8.72
N VAL A 819 -34.89 -46.53 -8.35
CA VAL A 819 -34.16 -45.41 -8.98
C VAL A 819 -33.97 -45.58 -10.49
N ILE A 820 -33.82 -46.82 -10.98
CA ILE A 820 -33.70 -47.16 -12.42
C ILE A 820 -34.90 -46.61 -13.21
N TYR A 821 -36.13 -46.79 -12.71
CA TYR A 821 -37.34 -46.33 -13.40
C TYR A 821 -37.47 -44.81 -13.37
N ALA A 822 -37.04 -44.16 -12.28
CA ALA A 822 -36.96 -42.70 -12.21
C ALA A 822 -35.96 -42.15 -13.23
N MET A 823 -34.80 -42.80 -13.44
CA MET A 823 -33.83 -42.39 -14.45
C MET A 823 -34.37 -42.55 -15.88
N VAL A 824 -35.11 -43.63 -16.16
CA VAL A 824 -35.79 -43.82 -17.44
C VAL A 824 -36.87 -42.75 -17.68
N SER A 825 -37.63 -42.35 -16.65
CA SER A 825 -38.56 -41.21 -16.72
C SER A 825 -37.86 -39.89 -17.04
N LEU A 826 -36.70 -39.64 -16.43
CA LEU A 826 -35.90 -38.43 -16.68
C LEU A 826 -35.33 -38.39 -18.10
N LEU A 827 -34.83 -39.52 -18.60
CA LEU A 827 -34.41 -39.65 -20.00
C LEU A 827 -35.60 -39.33 -20.91
N TYR A 828 -36.75 -39.97 -20.68
CA TYR A 828 -37.97 -39.77 -21.47
C TYR A 828 -38.46 -38.31 -21.49
N ALA A 829 -38.49 -37.62 -20.34
CA ALA A 829 -38.92 -36.22 -20.25
C ALA A 829 -38.02 -35.26 -21.05
N ASN A 830 -36.69 -35.45 -20.98
CA ASN A 830 -35.71 -34.60 -21.64
C ASN A 830 -35.56 -34.88 -23.14
N CYS A 831 -35.94 -36.07 -23.59
CA CYS A 831 -35.96 -36.44 -25.01
C CYS A 831 -36.98 -35.65 -25.85
N ILE A 832 -38.04 -35.13 -25.23
CA ILE A 832 -39.15 -34.45 -25.91
C ILE A 832 -38.83 -32.96 -26.17
N GLN A 833 -37.84 -32.41 -25.47
CA GLN A 833 -37.60 -30.96 -25.40
C GLN A 833 -36.27 -30.49 -26.04
N GLY A 834 -35.37 -31.39 -26.45
CA GLY A 834 -34.00 -31.05 -26.82
C GLY A 834 -33.73 -30.87 -28.32
N ASP A 835 -33.54 -29.63 -28.76
CA ASP A 835 -32.91 -29.33 -30.06
C ASP A 835 -31.39 -29.55 -29.97
N TYR A 836 -30.83 -30.28 -30.93
CA TYR A 836 -29.39 -30.55 -31.03
C TYR A 836 -28.69 -29.52 -31.92
N ALA A 837 -27.58 -28.97 -31.45
CA ALA A 837 -26.74 -28.04 -32.18
C ALA A 837 -25.43 -28.73 -32.63
N PRO A 838 -25.29 -29.14 -33.92
CA PRO A 838 -24.14 -29.92 -34.38
C PRO A 838 -22.78 -29.21 -34.23
N ARG A 839 -22.72 -27.90 -34.48
CA ARG A 839 -21.47 -27.12 -34.37
C ARG A 839 -20.92 -27.01 -32.94
N ARG A 840 -21.77 -27.22 -31.93
CA ARG A 840 -21.41 -27.15 -30.50
C ARG A 840 -21.44 -28.52 -29.83
N GLU A 841 -21.80 -29.58 -30.57
CA GLU A 841 -22.03 -30.93 -30.08
C GLU A 841 -22.88 -30.97 -28.80
N ALA A 842 -23.90 -30.10 -28.71
CA ALA A 842 -24.65 -29.86 -27.49
C ALA A 842 -26.17 -29.90 -27.71
N LEU A 843 -26.88 -30.39 -26.69
CA LEU A 843 -28.33 -30.24 -26.57
C LEU A 843 -28.63 -28.92 -25.88
N LEU A 844 -29.52 -28.09 -26.45
CA LEU A 844 -29.85 -26.76 -25.89
C LEU A 844 -30.55 -26.82 -24.52
N THR A 845 -31.08 -27.99 -24.15
CA THR A 845 -31.63 -28.29 -22.82
C THR A 845 -30.59 -28.82 -21.82
N ASN A 846 -29.31 -28.91 -22.24
CA ASN A 846 -28.22 -29.51 -21.47
C ASN A 846 -28.37 -31.01 -21.13
N ALA A 847 -29.33 -31.69 -21.76
CA ALA A 847 -29.63 -33.09 -21.45
C ALA A 847 -28.44 -34.04 -21.67
N HIS A 848 -27.48 -33.68 -22.51
CA HIS A 848 -26.27 -34.47 -22.76
C HIS A 848 -25.37 -34.59 -21.51
N CYS A 849 -25.53 -33.72 -20.50
CA CYS A 849 -24.85 -33.81 -19.20
C CYS A 849 -25.57 -34.71 -18.18
N LEU A 850 -26.79 -35.16 -18.47
CA LEU A 850 -27.61 -36.00 -17.57
C LEU A 850 -27.03 -37.41 -17.28
N PRO A 851 -26.35 -38.09 -18.23
CA PRO A 851 -25.84 -39.43 -18.00
C PRO A 851 -24.81 -39.55 -16.87
N GLY A 852 -23.88 -38.59 -16.75
CA GLY A 852 -22.83 -38.63 -15.72
C GLY A 852 -23.41 -38.70 -14.29
N PRO A 853 -24.30 -37.77 -13.89
CA PRO A 853 -25.04 -37.83 -12.64
C PRO A 853 -25.82 -39.13 -12.42
N MET A 854 -26.47 -39.66 -13.46
CA MET A 854 -27.20 -40.93 -13.36
C MET A 854 -26.27 -42.09 -13.02
N VAL A 855 -25.15 -42.21 -13.73
CA VAL A 855 -24.13 -43.23 -13.46
C VAL A 855 -23.55 -43.08 -12.06
N ALA A 856 -23.21 -41.85 -11.64
CA ALA A 856 -22.67 -41.58 -10.32
C ALA A 856 -23.66 -41.91 -9.19
N VAL A 857 -24.93 -41.51 -9.32
CA VAL A 857 -25.97 -41.84 -8.32
C VAL A 857 -26.21 -43.35 -8.25
N LEU A 858 -26.21 -44.07 -9.38
CA LEU A 858 -26.30 -45.54 -9.37
C LEU A 858 -25.09 -46.19 -8.70
N ALA A 859 -23.88 -45.70 -8.97
CA ALA A 859 -22.67 -46.19 -8.33
C ALA A 859 -22.68 -45.97 -6.80
N LEU A 860 -23.14 -44.80 -6.36
CA LEU A 860 -23.31 -44.46 -4.95
C LEU A 860 -24.33 -45.36 -4.23
N VAL A 861 -25.39 -45.75 -4.92
CA VAL A 861 -26.46 -46.62 -4.42
C VAL A 861 -26.02 -48.09 -4.38
N VAL A 862 -25.13 -48.54 -5.27
CA VAL A 862 -24.72 -49.95 -5.36
C VAL A 862 -23.54 -50.30 -4.45
N GLY A 863 -22.64 -49.35 -4.14
CA GLY A 863 -21.54 -49.49 -3.18
C GLY A 863 -20.20 -50.03 -3.75
N ASP A 864 -19.10 -49.79 -3.01
CA ASP A 864 -17.69 -49.94 -3.43
C ASP A 864 -17.19 -51.33 -3.82
N ALA A 865 -17.75 -52.40 -3.27
CA ALA A 865 -17.11 -53.72 -3.38
C ALA A 865 -17.26 -54.38 -4.77
N GLU A 866 -17.94 -53.76 -5.73
CA GLU A 866 -18.29 -54.39 -7.01
C GLU A 866 -18.10 -53.49 -8.26
N VAL A 867 -17.42 -52.35 -8.14
CA VAL A 867 -17.12 -51.49 -9.32
C VAL A 867 -15.91 -52.05 -10.07
N GLY A 868 -16.11 -52.40 -11.35
CA GLY A 868 -15.05 -52.94 -12.22
C GLY A 868 -14.96 -54.47 -12.28
N THR A 869 -15.76 -55.21 -11.50
CA THR A 869 -15.87 -56.68 -11.65
C THR A 869 -16.90 -57.02 -12.74
N GLN A 870 -16.50 -57.83 -13.73
CA GLN A 870 -17.42 -58.34 -14.75
C GLN A 870 -18.60 -59.07 -14.07
N GLY A 871 -19.83 -58.63 -14.33
CA GLY A 871 -21.07 -59.16 -13.73
C GLY A 871 -21.53 -58.47 -12.44
N GLY A 872 -20.88 -57.38 -12.03
CA GLY A 872 -21.23 -56.58 -10.84
C GLY A 872 -22.65 -55.99 -10.90
N ARG A 873 -23.21 -55.63 -9.72
CA ARG A 873 -24.57 -55.05 -9.64
C ARG A 873 -24.70 -53.71 -10.38
N LEU A 874 -23.63 -52.91 -10.44
CA LEU A 874 -23.62 -51.64 -11.16
C LEU A 874 -23.72 -51.88 -12.67
N GLU A 875 -22.98 -52.85 -13.19
CA GLU A 875 -23.03 -53.24 -14.61
C GLU A 875 -24.43 -53.73 -15.02
N ARG A 876 -25.10 -54.51 -14.15
CA ARG A 876 -26.49 -54.93 -14.36
C ARG A 876 -27.47 -53.74 -14.32
N ALA A 877 -27.38 -52.87 -13.32
CA ALA A 877 -28.25 -51.70 -13.21
C ALA A 877 -28.10 -50.74 -14.40
N LEU A 878 -26.87 -50.49 -14.86
CA LEU A 878 -26.60 -49.68 -16.05
C LEU A 878 -27.16 -50.34 -17.32
N SER A 879 -26.96 -51.65 -17.49
CA SER A 879 -27.49 -52.42 -18.62
C SER A 879 -29.02 -52.40 -18.66
N ASP A 880 -29.68 -52.45 -17.51
CA ASP A 880 -31.14 -52.34 -17.39
C ASP A 880 -31.65 -50.94 -17.75
N VAL A 881 -30.97 -49.87 -17.31
CA VAL A 881 -31.30 -48.49 -17.72
C VAL A 881 -31.12 -48.30 -19.23
N VAL A 882 -30.02 -48.78 -19.81
CA VAL A 882 -29.79 -48.71 -21.28
C VAL A 882 -30.88 -49.46 -22.03
N ARG A 883 -31.23 -50.68 -21.59
CA ARG A 883 -32.25 -51.52 -22.23
C ARG A 883 -33.63 -50.87 -22.16
N LEU A 884 -34.03 -50.37 -21.00
CA LEU A 884 -35.33 -49.72 -20.79
C LEU A 884 -35.41 -48.37 -21.49
N GLY A 885 -34.34 -47.56 -21.42
CA GLY A 885 -34.24 -46.26 -22.11
C GLY A 885 -34.25 -46.39 -23.63
N SER A 886 -33.56 -47.39 -24.19
CA SER A 886 -33.57 -47.67 -25.64
C SER A 886 -34.96 -48.10 -26.13
N ARG A 887 -35.69 -48.90 -25.33
CA ARG A 887 -37.07 -49.29 -25.64
C ARG A 887 -38.03 -48.10 -25.53
N ALA A 888 -37.84 -47.24 -24.53
CA ALA A 888 -38.60 -46.00 -24.38
C ALA A 888 -38.43 -45.06 -25.58
N ALA A 889 -37.20 -44.93 -26.07
CA ALA A 889 -36.87 -44.16 -27.26
C ALA A 889 -37.54 -44.71 -28.53
N LEU A 890 -37.50 -46.02 -28.73
CA LEU A 890 -38.15 -46.66 -29.89
C LEU A 890 -39.67 -46.54 -29.86
N GLY A 891 -40.29 -46.59 -28.69
CA GLY A 891 -41.72 -46.35 -28.53
C GLY A 891 -42.14 -44.93 -28.91
N MET A 892 -41.23 -43.95 -28.85
CA MET A 892 -41.49 -42.57 -29.29
C MET A 892 -41.33 -42.37 -30.80
N VAL A 893 -40.51 -43.20 -31.47
CA VAL A 893 -40.17 -43.11 -32.90
C VAL A 893 -41.01 -44.08 -33.76
N GLY A 894 -41.56 -45.15 -33.18
CA GLY A 894 -42.42 -46.12 -33.87
C GLY A 894 -43.78 -45.57 -34.33
N ALA A 895 -44.49 -46.35 -35.15
CA ALA A 895 -45.78 -45.97 -35.76
C ALA A 895 -46.82 -45.57 -34.68
N GLY A 896 -47.28 -44.31 -34.70
CA GLY A 896 -48.18 -43.72 -33.72
C GLY A 896 -47.49 -42.95 -32.56
N GLY A 897 -46.16 -42.82 -32.58
CA GLY A 897 -45.37 -42.15 -31.55
C GLY A 897 -45.39 -40.61 -31.61
N LYS A 898 -45.19 -39.94 -30.45
CA LYS A 898 -45.22 -38.47 -30.32
C LYS A 898 -44.22 -37.72 -31.21
N LEU A 899 -43.13 -38.36 -31.63
CA LEU A 899 -42.05 -37.77 -32.44
C LEU A 899 -42.08 -38.17 -33.93
N GLU A 900 -43.09 -38.93 -34.38
CA GLU A 900 -43.19 -39.41 -35.77
C GLU A 900 -43.35 -38.26 -36.80
N LYS A 901 -43.97 -37.14 -36.39
CA LYS A 901 -44.24 -35.98 -37.25
C LYS A 901 -43.14 -34.91 -37.26
N ASP A 902 -42.14 -35.00 -36.38
CA ASP A 902 -41.12 -33.96 -36.19
C ASP A 902 -39.90 -34.24 -37.10
N LYS A 903 -39.74 -33.45 -38.18
CA LYS A 903 -38.67 -33.65 -39.19
C LYS A 903 -37.44 -32.81 -38.83
N GLY A 904 -36.45 -33.42 -38.16
CA GLY A 904 -35.09 -32.86 -38.08
C GLY A 904 -34.48 -32.88 -36.67
N GLY A 905 -34.74 -31.87 -35.85
CA GLY A 905 -33.93 -31.56 -34.65
C GLY A 905 -34.16 -32.45 -33.42
N LYS A 906 -35.41 -32.67 -33.00
CA LYS A 906 -35.72 -33.36 -31.73
C LYS A 906 -35.47 -34.88 -31.78
N ARG A 907 -35.71 -35.49 -32.94
CA ARG A 907 -35.38 -36.91 -33.21
C ARG A 907 -33.87 -37.15 -33.14
N GLN A 908 -33.07 -36.22 -33.67
CA GLN A 908 -31.61 -36.27 -33.57
C GLN A 908 -31.14 -36.11 -32.12
N GLY A 909 -31.73 -35.18 -31.36
CA GLY A 909 -31.37 -34.96 -29.96
C GLY A 909 -31.61 -36.19 -29.06
N LEU A 910 -32.66 -36.96 -29.33
CA LEU A 910 -32.95 -38.24 -28.67
C LEU A 910 -31.82 -39.27 -28.88
N PHE A 911 -31.35 -39.45 -30.12
CA PHE A 911 -30.27 -40.41 -30.41
C PHE A 911 -28.93 -39.97 -29.83
N VAL A 912 -28.64 -38.66 -29.84
CA VAL A 912 -27.44 -38.10 -29.21
C VAL A 912 -27.46 -38.34 -27.70
N LEU A 913 -28.59 -38.12 -27.02
CA LEU A 913 -28.71 -38.35 -25.58
C LEU A 913 -28.47 -39.83 -25.21
N LEU A 914 -29.03 -40.76 -25.98
CA LEU A 914 -28.80 -42.19 -25.80
C LEU A 914 -27.34 -42.58 -26.03
N GLU A 915 -26.71 -42.05 -27.09
CA GLU A 915 -25.29 -42.28 -27.37
C GLU A 915 -24.40 -41.71 -26.25
N CYS A 916 -24.70 -40.51 -25.72
CA CYS A 916 -24.02 -39.93 -24.57
C CYS A 916 -24.16 -40.83 -23.33
N PHE A 917 -25.37 -41.39 -23.11
CA PHE A 917 -25.61 -42.31 -22.00
C PHE A 917 -24.87 -43.63 -22.14
N VAL A 918 -24.89 -44.22 -23.33
CA VAL A 918 -24.16 -45.47 -23.62
C VAL A 918 -22.65 -45.26 -23.47
N ARG A 919 -22.10 -44.14 -23.95
CA ARG A 919 -20.66 -43.82 -23.79
C ARG A 919 -20.23 -43.67 -22.33
N GLU A 920 -21.05 -43.03 -21.49
CA GLU A 920 -20.75 -42.90 -20.06
C GLU A 920 -20.96 -44.24 -19.32
N ALA A 921 -21.97 -45.03 -19.70
CA ALA A 921 -22.20 -46.36 -19.13
C ALA A 921 -21.11 -47.38 -19.52
N GLU A 922 -20.60 -47.34 -20.76
CA GLU A 922 -19.55 -48.23 -21.27
C GLU A 922 -18.24 -48.16 -20.47
N ARG A 923 -17.95 -47.01 -19.84
CA ARG A 923 -16.78 -46.85 -18.97
C ARG A 923 -16.80 -47.80 -17.78
N PHE A 924 -17.98 -48.22 -17.33
CA PHE A 924 -18.19 -49.04 -16.14
C PHE A 924 -18.92 -50.36 -16.42
N ALA A 925 -19.55 -50.49 -17.59
CA ALA A 925 -20.33 -51.63 -18.04
C ALA A 925 -20.03 -51.90 -19.52
N PRO A 926 -18.94 -52.59 -19.87
CA PRO A 926 -18.55 -52.84 -21.26
C PRO A 926 -19.63 -53.58 -22.07
N CYS A 927 -20.47 -54.39 -21.43
CA CYS A 927 -21.58 -55.10 -22.07
C CYS A 927 -22.81 -54.21 -22.35
N ALA A 928 -22.91 -53.01 -21.78
CA ALA A 928 -24.08 -52.14 -21.91
C ALA A 928 -24.40 -51.78 -23.36
N ARG A 929 -23.39 -51.66 -24.24
CA ARG A 929 -23.58 -51.41 -25.68
C ARG A 929 -24.37 -52.50 -26.40
N GLN A 930 -24.25 -53.75 -25.94
CA GLN A 930 -24.92 -54.91 -26.55
C GLN A 930 -26.44 -54.90 -26.34
N HIS A 931 -26.91 -54.14 -25.34
CA HIS A 931 -28.33 -54.01 -25.00
C HIS A 931 -29.03 -52.84 -25.73
N VAL A 932 -28.31 -52.12 -26.60
CA VAL A 932 -28.84 -51.05 -27.45
C VAL A 932 -29.48 -51.65 -28.71
N VAL A 933 -30.73 -51.28 -29.00
CA VAL A 933 -31.49 -51.73 -30.18
C VAL A 933 -31.05 -50.89 -31.41
N PRO A 934 -30.93 -51.50 -32.62
CA PRO A 934 -29.67 -51.65 -33.34
C PRO A 934 -28.92 -50.34 -33.68
N TYR A 935 -27.61 -50.42 -33.46
CA TYR A 935 -26.50 -49.50 -33.76
C TYR A 935 -26.43 -48.95 -35.21
N SER A 936 -27.22 -49.50 -36.14
CA SER A 936 -27.31 -49.04 -37.53
C SER A 936 -28.03 -47.69 -37.67
N LEU A 937 -28.99 -47.39 -36.79
CA LEU A 937 -29.74 -46.12 -36.81
C LEU A 937 -28.91 -44.93 -36.35
N THR A 938 -28.12 -45.09 -35.28
CA THR A 938 -27.25 -44.02 -34.74
C THR A 938 -26.05 -43.69 -35.65
N ARG A 939 -25.56 -44.68 -36.41
CA ARG A 939 -24.46 -44.50 -37.37
C ARG A 939 -24.91 -43.92 -38.72
N ALA A 940 -26.10 -44.27 -39.21
CA ALA A 940 -26.63 -43.77 -40.47
C ALA A 940 -26.95 -42.26 -40.41
N GLU A 941 -27.58 -41.79 -39.34
CA GLU A 941 -27.86 -40.34 -39.16
C GLU A 941 -26.54 -39.55 -38.97
N LYS A 942 -25.55 -40.09 -38.24
CA LYS A 942 -24.18 -39.51 -38.14
C LYS A 942 -23.45 -39.32 -39.48
N LEU A 943 -23.74 -40.17 -40.47
CA LEU A 943 -23.13 -40.10 -41.80
C LEU A 943 -23.88 -39.14 -42.75
N ASP A 944 -25.19 -38.96 -42.59
CA ASP A 944 -25.97 -37.91 -43.27
C ASP A 944 -25.59 -36.50 -42.76
N HIS A 945 -25.07 -36.40 -41.53
CA HIS A 945 -24.60 -35.14 -40.91
C HIS A 945 -23.33 -34.54 -41.53
N LEU A 946 -22.49 -35.31 -42.22
CA LEU A 946 -21.33 -34.77 -42.93
C LEU A 946 -21.67 -34.29 -44.36
N ARG A 947 -22.90 -34.57 -44.83
CA ARG A 947 -23.29 -34.38 -46.24
C ARG A 947 -24.35 -33.30 -46.49
N THR A 948 -24.91 -32.68 -45.45
CA THR A 948 -25.99 -31.68 -45.61
C THR A 948 -25.49 -30.24 -45.36
N PRO A 949 -25.31 -29.41 -46.42
CA PRO A 949 -25.18 -27.98 -46.25
C PRO A 949 -26.57 -27.38 -46.01
N VAL A 950 -26.84 -26.90 -44.79
CA VAL A 950 -28.11 -26.23 -44.49
C VAL A 950 -28.01 -24.77 -44.92
N ALA A 951 -28.62 -24.47 -46.07
CA ALA A 951 -29.05 -23.14 -46.45
C ALA A 951 -30.14 -22.65 -45.48
N GLY A 952 -30.03 -21.39 -45.04
CA GLY A 952 -31.11 -20.68 -44.37
C GLY A 952 -30.96 -20.56 -42.85
N LEU A 953 -30.10 -19.66 -42.41
CA LEU A 953 -30.35 -18.80 -41.24
C LEU A 953 -29.71 -17.45 -41.53
N GLN A 954 -30.57 -16.43 -41.52
CA GLN A 954 -30.27 -15.05 -41.86
C GLN A 954 -29.10 -14.50 -41.04
N THR A 955 -28.20 -13.87 -41.77
CA THR A 955 -27.36 -12.74 -41.38
C THR A 955 -27.96 -11.91 -40.24
N TYR A 956 -27.27 -11.89 -39.10
CA TYR A 956 -27.07 -10.66 -38.36
C TYR A 956 -25.59 -10.31 -38.54
N ASP A 957 -25.37 -9.11 -39.03
CA ASP A 957 -24.14 -8.60 -39.62
C ASP A 957 -22.94 -8.69 -38.68
N ASP A 958 -21.90 -9.39 -39.13
CA ASP A 958 -20.52 -9.05 -38.80
C ASP A 958 -19.90 -8.64 -40.14
N GLU A 959 -19.69 -7.33 -40.29
CA GLU A 959 -18.94 -6.76 -41.41
C GLU A 959 -17.52 -7.34 -41.44
N GLU A 960 -17.07 -7.45 -42.68
CA GLU A 960 -15.83 -8.01 -43.19
C GLU A 960 -14.57 -7.50 -42.47
N ASP A 961 -13.63 -8.41 -42.21
CA ASP A 961 -12.21 -8.20 -42.46
C ASP A 961 -11.50 -9.58 -42.52
N GLU A 962 -11.19 -10.02 -43.75
CA GLU A 962 -10.11 -10.98 -44.06
C GLU A 962 -8.84 -10.19 -44.45
N PRO A 963 -7.63 -10.77 -44.46
CA PRO A 963 -7.01 -11.76 -43.57
C PRO A 963 -5.89 -11.17 -42.69
#